data_AF-A0A6L5Y5G5-F1
#
_entry.id   AF-A0A6L5Y5G5-F1
#
_cell.length_a   1.000
_cell.length_b   1.000
_cell.length_c   1.000
_cell.angle_alpha   90.00
_cell.angle_beta   90.00
_cell.angle_gamma   90.00
#
_symmetry.space_group_name_H-M   'P 1'
#
loop_
_entity.id
_entity.type
_entity.pdbx_description
1 polymer ?
#
loop_
_entity_poly.entity_id
_entity_poly.type
_entity_poly.pdbx_seq_one_letter_code
_entity_poly.pdbx_strand_id
1 'polypeptide(L)'
;MKITDDISSLKGIGEKKKEAFAGHGIATLEDLAWWFPRSYEDRRKLTPIGELRPGKPALIRGEILSRRYSGNPYKKHVPVSFLVSDDTGMLEVVYFNGRYMSRAFEIHGRYIFYGKITENRGRVQMVHPESCREGAPEDVREILPVYPAISGISQKEVRKFQRQIEPVIDEIPEWLPEHIVREYRLAGPAFALHHIHFPKDRSHILMSRFRLIFDELLTLSTGLLYMKHDNVREGEGVRLDVSAADEFIRGLPFPLTSGQKRVWSEIAANLWESHAMNRLVQGDVGSGKTAVAEISMFCAARSGYQAAMMAPTEILARQHYQSLTEDFQPYGIRVGLLTGSMKKSEKKEVLERLIRGDIDVLTGTHAVIQEDVAFRNLGLVITDEQHRFGVEQRRRLSVKGANPNVMVMTATPIPRTLAVILYGELDISVIDTMPAGRRPVRTVSVDGAGRSGVYRRVEKELAEGHQAYVVTPLIEDSEKIEAHSAERVYQELCQKYRNYRVALIHGELPQAEKDRIMSDFYQGTIDVLVSTVVIEIGINVANATVMVIENAERFGLAQLHQLRGRVGRGSDQSYCYLIQGNETDVARQRIRIMCESTDGFRIAEEDLHLRGPGEIFGTRQHGLPEMHISDIVRHGDVLEKARKAAAEILQEDPGLMSDSYAELRRRVEKMFGEDIKLEL
;
A
#
# COMPACT_ATOMS: atom_id res chain seq x y z
N MET A 1 15.19 -1.21 38.50
CA MET A 1 15.31 -0.67 37.13
C MET A 1 13.94 -0.18 36.75
N LYS A 2 13.82 1.03 36.22
CA LYS A 2 12.57 1.54 35.66
C LYS A 2 12.59 1.32 34.15
N ILE A 3 11.43 1.16 33.55
CA ILE A 3 11.31 0.91 32.11
C ILE A 3 11.85 2.08 31.26
N THR A 4 11.87 3.29 31.83
CA THR A 4 12.42 4.51 31.21
C THR A 4 13.94 4.65 31.35
N ASP A 5 14.61 3.74 32.06
CA ASP A 5 16.07 3.81 32.24
C ASP A 5 16.80 3.61 30.90
N ASP A 6 17.97 4.22 30.77
CA ASP A 6 18.86 4.04 29.60
C ASP A 6 19.36 2.59 29.51
N ILE A 7 19.51 2.08 28.29
CA ILE A 7 19.94 0.69 28.04
C ILE A 7 21.33 0.37 28.63
N SER A 8 22.17 1.38 28.87
CA SER A 8 23.47 1.24 29.55
C SER A 8 23.36 0.79 31.01
N SER A 9 22.16 0.86 31.62
CA SER A 9 21.91 0.28 32.94
C SER A 9 22.05 -1.25 32.97
N LEU A 10 21.96 -1.93 31.82
CA LEU A 10 22.08 -3.38 31.71
C LEU A 10 23.54 -3.85 31.79
N LYS A 11 23.77 -4.91 32.55
CA LYS A 11 25.11 -5.48 32.70
C LYS A 11 25.58 -6.10 31.38
N GLY A 12 26.68 -5.57 30.84
CA GLY A 12 27.31 -6.06 29.61
C GLY A 12 27.05 -5.22 28.36
N ILE A 13 26.36 -4.08 28.52
CA ILE A 13 26.24 -3.04 27.50
C ILE A 13 27.25 -1.94 27.83
N GLY A 14 28.30 -1.85 27.01
CA GLY A 14 29.23 -0.71 27.02
C GLY A 14 28.99 0.20 25.81
N GLU A 15 29.78 1.27 25.67
CA GLU A 15 29.57 2.33 24.68
C GLU A 15 29.32 1.83 23.25
N LYS A 16 30.18 0.93 22.76
CA LYS A 16 30.04 0.35 21.40
C LYS A 16 28.72 -0.39 21.18
N LYS A 17 28.20 -1.08 22.21
CA LYS A 17 26.93 -1.80 22.10
C LYS A 17 25.75 -0.83 22.24
N LYS A 18 25.90 0.20 23.08
CA LYS A 18 24.93 1.28 23.19
C LYS A 18 24.73 1.97 21.84
N GLU A 19 25.81 2.35 21.16
CA GLU A 19 25.76 2.91 19.80
C GLU A 19 25.09 1.95 18.80
N ALA A 20 25.39 0.65 18.88
CA ALA A 20 24.78 -0.35 17.98
C ALA A 20 23.26 -0.50 18.19
N PHE A 21 22.79 -0.45 19.45
CA PHE A 21 21.36 -0.43 19.78
C PHE A 21 20.69 0.88 19.37
N ALA A 22 21.34 2.02 19.63
CA ALA A 22 20.84 3.34 19.23
C ALA A 22 20.66 3.48 17.71
N GLY A 23 21.57 2.88 16.93
CA GLY A 23 21.44 2.81 15.46
C GLY A 23 20.22 2.04 14.94
N HIS A 24 19.52 1.31 15.83
CA HIS A 24 18.26 0.62 15.55
C HIS A 24 17.08 1.22 16.33
N GLY A 25 17.22 2.45 16.85
CA GLY A 25 16.16 3.14 17.60
C GLY A 25 15.98 2.66 19.04
N ILE A 26 16.93 1.90 19.60
CA ILE A 26 16.82 1.32 20.94
C ILE A 26 17.72 2.10 21.91
N ALA A 27 17.13 2.98 22.71
CA ALA A 27 17.87 3.81 23.68
C ALA A 27 17.53 3.46 25.15
N THR A 28 16.31 3.01 25.41
CA THR A 28 15.77 2.75 26.75
C THR A 28 15.45 1.27 26.98
N LEU A 29 15.18 0.89 28.23
CA LEU A 29 14.68 -0.45 28.55
C LEU A 29 13.30 -0.71 27.93
N GLU A 30 12.48 0.33 27.79
CA GLU A 30 11.22 0.29 27.03
C GLU A 30 11.49 -0.11 25.58
N ASP A 31 12.39 0.57 24.88
CA ASP A 31 12.65 0.25 23.46
C ASP A 31 13.15 -1.19 23.28
N LEU A 32 13.91 -1.71 24.26
CA LEU A 32 14.34 -3.11 24.26
C LEU A 32 13.18 -4.08 24.52
N ALA A 33 12.26 -3.76 25.44
CA ALA A 33 11.05 -4.55 25.69
C ALA A 33 10.08 -4.54 24.49
N TRP A 34 10.11 -3.50 23.64
CA TRP A 34 9.34 -3.43 22.41
C TRP A 34 10.10 -3.93 21.17
N TRP A 35 11.33 -4.45 21.36
CA TRP A 35 12.11 -5.06 20.28
C TRP A 35 11.71 -6.53 20.05
N PHE A 36 10.68 -6.75 19.25
CA PHE A 36 10.05 -8.06 19.15
C PHE A 36 10.82 -9.09 18.30
N PRO A 37 10.69 -10.40 18.61
CA PRO A 37 11.23 -11.46 17.77
C PRO A 37 10.55 -11.52 16.40
N ARG A 38 11.34 -11.71 15.33
CA ARG A 38 10.85 -11.96 13.96
C ARG A 38 10.32 -13.39 13.79
N SER A 39 10.93 -14.34 14.49
CA SER A 39 10.54 -15.75 14.44
C SER A 39 10.89 -16.47 15.75
N TYR A 40 10.50 -17.74 15.83
CA TYR A 40 10.76 -18.60 16.98
C TYR A 40 11.34 -19.92 16.53
N GLU A 41 12.31 -20.41 17.29
CA GLU A 41 12.92 -21.72 17.12
C GLU A 41 12.40 -22.66 18.20
N ASP A 42 11.63 -23.68 17.81
CA ASP A 42 11.13 -24.68 18.76
C ASP A 42 12.19 -25.77 18.96
N ARG A 43 12.95 -25.67 20.06
CA ARG A 43 14.01 -26.62 20.43
C ARG A 43 13.55 -27.63 21.49
N ARG A 44 12.25 -27.77 21.72
CA ARG A 44 11.72 -28.71 22.73
C ARG A 44 11.77 -30.17 22.29
N LYS A 45 11.60 -30.43 20.98
CA LYS A 45 11.51 -31.78 20.43
C LYS A 45 12.81 -32.19 19.73
N LEU A 46 13.43 -33.26 20.23
CA LEU A 46 14.48 -33.97 19.51
C LEU A 46 13.87 -34.71 18.31
N THR A 47 14.48 -34.54 17.14
CA THR A 47 14.11 -35.25 15.92
C THR A 47 15.15 -36.35 15.67
N PRO A 48 14.74 -37.63 15.57
CA PRO A 48 15.65 -38.69 15.17
C PRO A 48 16.23 -38.42 13.78
N ILE A 49 17.49 -38.79 13.55
CA ILE A 49 18.19 -38.54 12.28
C ILE A 49 17.47 -39.20 11.10
N GLY A 50 16.87 -40.38 11.31
CA GLY A 50 16.10 -41.08 10.29
C GLY A 50 14.80 -40.37 9.86
N GLU A 51 14.27 -39.44 10.64
CA GLU A 51 13.03 -38.69 10.33
C GLU A 51 13.30 -37.30 9.72
N LEU A 52 14.58 -36.95 9.51
CA LEU A 52 14.96 -35.64 9.00
C LEU A 52 14.46 -35.44 7.58
N ARG A 53 13.88 -34.25 7.34
CA ARG A 53 13.42 -33.84 6.01
C ARG A 53 14.23 -32.63 5.53
N PRO A 54 14.79 -32.66 4.31
CA PRO A 54 15.46 -31.51 3.72
C PRO A 54 14.59 -30.24 3.74
N GLY A 55 15.23 -29.09 3.94
CA GLY A 55 14.60 -27.78 3.92
C GLY A 55 14.08 -27.27 5.26
N LYS A 56 13.91 -28.12 6.27
CA LYS A 56 13.46 -27.72 7.61
C LYS A 56 14.59 -27.68 8.64
N PRO A 57 14.58 -26.76 9.62
CA PRO A 57 15.45 -26.84 10.78
C PRO A 57 15.02 -27.98 11.69
N ALA A 58 15.99 -28.66 12.31
CA ALA A 58 15.75 -29.72 13.27
C ALA A 58 16.79 -29.67 14.39
N LEU A 59 16.33 -30.02 15.60
CA LEU A 59 17.21 -30.31 16.74
C LEU A 59 17.47 -31.80 16.78
N ILE A 60 18.74 -32.20 16.71
CA ILE A 60 19.14 -33.60 16.77
C ILE A 60 20.11 -33.81 17.93
N ARG A 61 20.12 -35.05 18.42
CA ARG A 61 21.17 -35.55 19.29
C ARG A 61 21.93 -36.62 18.53
N GLY A 62 23.25 -36.56 18.55
CA GLY A 62 24.05 -37.63 17.98
C GLY A 62 25.47 -37.70 18.50
N GLU A 63 26.07 -38.86 18.31
CA GLU A 63 27.47 -39.15 18.61
C GLU A 63 28.33 -38.90 17.36
N ILE A 64 29.48 -38.26 17.54
CA ILE A 64 30.42 -38.02 16.43
C ILE A 64 31.27 -39.27 16.21
N LEU A 65 31.06 -39.95 15.08
CA LEU A 65 31.79 -41.16 14.72
C LEU A 65 33.14 -40.88 14.04
N SER A 66 33.18 -39.88 13.17
CA SER A 66 34.40 -39.56 12.43
C SER A 66 34.46 -38.09 12.01
N ARG A 67 35.68 -37.62 11.74
CA ARG A 67 35.99 -36.26 11.28
C ARG A 67 36.77 -36.33 9.97
N ARG A 68 36.34 -35.59 8.95
CA ARG A 68 36.96 -35.54 7.62
C ARG A 68 37.30 -34.09 7.24
N TYR A 69 38.37 -33.92 6.47
CA TYR A 69 38.80 -32.64 5.90
C TYR A 69 38.64 -32.68 4.38
N SER A 70 37.96 -31.71 3.80
CA SER A 70 37.83 -31.59 2.33
C SER A 70 39.00 -30.76 1.77
N GLY A 71 40.23 -31.28 1.86
CA GLY A 71 41.45 -30.63 1.37
C GLY A 71 42.65 -30.75 2.32
N ASN A 72 43.73 -29.98 2.06
CA ASN A 72 44.94 -30.00 2.88
C ASN A 72 44.69 -29.38 4.29
N PRO A 73 44.75 -30.16 5.39
CA PRO A 73 44.43 -29.70 6.76
C PRO A 73 45.25 -28.50 7.26
N TYR A 74 46.36 -28.17 6.60
CA TYR A 74 47.24 -27.05 6.96
C TYR A 74 46.81 -25.69 6.37
N LYS A 75 45.85 -25.64 5.43
CA LYS A 75 45.29 -24.39 4.88
C LYS A 75 44.18 -23.81 5.76
N LYS A 76 44.10 -22.47 5.85
CA LYS A 76 43.25 -21.74 6.83
C LYS A 76 41.73 -21.88 6.62
N HIS A 77 41.29 -22.23 5.41
CA HIS A 77 39.86 -22.27 5.01
C HIS A 77 39.39 -23.66 4.55
N VAL A 78 39.93 -24.74 5.11
CA VAL A 78 39.51 -26.09 4.73
C VAL A 78 38.20 -26.47 5.44
N PRO A 79 37.18 -26.92 4.70
CA PRO A 79 35.96 -27.44 5.29
C PRO A 79 36.21 -28.70 6.11
N VAL A 80 35.61 -28.77 7.29
CA VAL A 80 35.60 -29.95 8.16
C VAL A 80 34.20 -30.51 8.19
N SER A 81 34.06 -31.80 7.94
CA SER A 81 32.81 -32.53 8.13
C SER A 81 32.92 -33.56 9.25
N PHE A 82 31.85 -33.69 10.02
CA PHE A 82 31.69 -34.67 11.08
C PHE A 82 30.56 -35.62 10.71
N LEU A 83 30.82 -36.92 10.80
CA LEU A 83 29.76 -37.93 10.67
C LEU A 83 29.14 -38.12 12.05
N VAL A 84 27.88 -37.74 12.18
CA VAL A 84 27.09 -37.82 13.40
C VAL A 84 26.09 -38.97 13.24
N SER A 85 25.97 -39.82 14.26
CA SER A 85 25.04 -40.96 14.26
C SER A 85 24.14 -40.94 15.49
N ASP A 86 22.93 -41.44 15.31
CA ASP A 86 22.03 -41.84 16.39
C ASP A 86 21.54 -43.28 16.14
N ASP A 87 20.55 -43.74 16.90
CA ASP A 87 19.99 -45.10 16.79
C ASP A 87 19.19 -45.33 15.47
N THR A 88 18.92 -44.27 14.70
CA THR A 88 18.02 -44.28 13.54
C THR A 88 18.72 -43.97 12.22
N GLY A 89 19.89 -43.32 12.24
CA GLY A 89 20.62 -42.99 11.01
C GLY A 89 21.89 -42.19 11.23
N MET A 90 22.46 -41.70 10.12
CA MET A 90 23.67 -40.90 10.09
C MET A 90 23.45 -39.59 9.34
N LEU A 91 24.12 -38.53 9.79
CA LEU A 91 24.06 -37.18 9.23
C LEU A 91 25.47 -36.60 9.12
N GLU A 92 25.74 -35.88 8.04
CA GLU A 92 27.00 -35.14 7.89
C GLU A 92 26.85 -33.69 8.40
N VAL A 93 27.64 -33.28 9.39
CA VAL A 93 27.68 -31.90 9.90
C VAL A 93 28.91 -31.20 9.32
N VAL A 94 28.70 -30.11 8.56
CA VAL A 94 29.76 -29.45 7.77
C VAL A 94 30.02 -28.03 8.27
N TYR A 95 31.30 -27.70 8.47
CA TYR A 95 31.78 -26.34 8.76
C TYR A 95 32.82 -25.91 7.71
N PHE A 96 32.55 -24.85 6.93
CA PHE A 96 33.47 -24.36 5.89
C PHE A 96 34.72 -23.65 6.44
N ASN A 97 34.75 -23.25 7.70
CA ASN A 97 35.89 -22.59 8.36
C ASN A 97 36.42 -23.43 9.54
N GLY A 98 36.91 -24.64 9.22
CA GLY A 98 36.93 -25.76 10.16
C GLY A 98 38.07 -25.85 11.19
N ARG A 99 39.08 -24.96 11.19
CA ARG A 99 40.25 -25.13 12.08
C ARG A 99 39.96 -24.88 13.57
N TYR A 100 39.01 -23.98 13.88
CA TYR A 100 38.58 -23.73 15.27
C TYR A 100 37.57 -24.80 15.72
N MET A 101 36.62 -25.16 14.85
CA MET A 101 35.60 -26.18 15.12
C MET A 101 36.17 -27.59 15.24
N SER A 102 37.29 -27.91 14.57
CA SER A 102 37.90 -29.23 14.67
C SER A 102 38.40 -29.60 16.07
N ARG A 103 38.69 -28.61 16.93
CA ARG A 103 39.10 -28.81 18.32
C ARG A 103 37.93 -28.78 19.31
N ALA A 104 36.78 -28.27 18.89
CA ALA A 104 35.60 -28.13 19.76
C ALA A 104 34.85 -29.45 19.97
N PHE A 105 35.11 -30.45 19.12
CA PHE A 105 34.40 -31.72 19.14
C PHE A 105 35.34 -32.91 19.34
N GLU A 106 34.97 -33.76 20.28
CA GLU A 106 35.61 -35.05 20.56
C GLU A 106 34.91 -36.18 19.78
N ILE A 107 35.71 -37.10 19.20
CA ILE A 107 35.19 -38.32 18.60
C ILE A 107 34.60 -39.19 19.73
N HIS A 108 33.46 -39.83 19.47
CA HIS A 108 32.61 -40.52 20.45
C HIS A 108 31.96 -39.61 21.50
N GLY A 109 32.12 -38.29 21.39
CA GLY A 109 31.35 -37.36 22.20
C GLY A 109 29.91 -37.22 21.69
N ARG A 110 28.97 -37.04 22.62
CA ARG A 110 27.57 -36.74 22.33
C ARG A 110 27.31 -35.24 22.34
N TYR A 111 26.70 -34.78 21.27
CA TYR A 111 26.41 -33.36 21.04
C TYR A 111 24.98 -33.18 20.54
N ILE A 112 24.46 -31.99 20.81
CA ILE A 112 23.20 -31.51 20.27
C ILE A 112 23.52 -30.58 19.10
N PHE A 113 22.83 -30.75 17.99
CA PHE A 113 22.96 -29.90 16.81
C PHE A 113 21.61 -29.33 16.42
N TYR A 114 21.56 -28.02 16.19
CA TYR A 114 20.40 -27.32 15.65
C TYR A 114 20.78 -26.60 14.36
N GLY A 115 20.09 -26.92 13.28
CA GLY A 115 20.35 -26.28 12.00
C GLY A 115 19.41 -26.74 10.91
N LYS A 116 19.47 -26.05 9.77
CA LYS A 116 18.70 -26.40 8.58
C LYS A 116 19.26 -27.67 7.95
N ILE A 117 18.38 -28.63 7.70
CA ILE A 117 18.72 -29.84 6.97
C ILE A 117 18.81 -29.52 5.49
N THR A 118 19.93 -29.89 4.86
CA THR A 118 20.18 -29.74 3.43
C THR A 118 20.55 -31.09 2.84
N GLU A 119 20.41 -31.21 1.53
CA GLU A 119 20.80 -32.42 0.81
C GLU A 119 21.87 -32.07 -0.22
N ASN A 120 22.93 -32.85 -0.25
CA ASN A 120 24.02 -32.68 -1.21
C ASN A 120 24.40 -34.05 -1.77
N ARG A 121 24.21 -34.24 -3.07
CA ARG A 121 24.50 -35.50 -3.79
C ARG A 121 23.87 -36.74 -3.11
N GLY A 122 22.61 -36.63 -2.67
CA GLY A 122 21.88 -37.71 -2.01
C GLY A 122 22.24 -37.95 -0.54
N ARG A 123 23.12 -37.13 0.05
CA ARG A 123 23.45 -37.18 1.48
C ARG A 123 22.80 -36.04 2.22
N VAL A 124 22.12 -36.40 3.30
CA VAL A 124 21.57 -35.44 4.24
C VAL A 124 22.72 -34.83 5.04
N GLN A 125 22.79 -33.50 5.07
CA GLN A 125 23.83 -32.76 5.78
C GLN A 125 23.25 -31.53 6.48
N MET A 126 23.94 -31.09 7.53
CA MET A 126 23.63 -29.86 8.27
C MET A 126 24.86 -28.95 8.21
N VAL A 127 24.68 -27.77 7.61
CA VAL A 127 25.78 -26.83 7.35
C VAL A 127 25.77 -25.75 8.43
N HIS A 128 26.92 -25.53 9.09
CA HIS A 128 27.10 -24.55 10.15
C HIS A 128 26.01 -24.57 11.25
N PRO A 129 25.67 -25.73 11.84
CA PRO A 129 24.70 -25.73 12.91
C PRO A 129 25.20 -25.07 14.18
N GLU A 130 24.26 -24.61 14.99
CA GLU A 130 24.52 -24.37 16.39
C GLU A 130 24.70 -25.72 17.09
N SER A 131 25.73 -25.81 17.92
CA SER A 131 26.12 -27.06 18.55
C SER A 131 26.55 -26.85 19.99
N CYS A 132 26.18 -27.77 20.87
CA CYS A 132 26.68 -27.83 22.23
C CYS A 132 26.84 -29.28 22.68
N ARG A 133 27.59 -29.51 23.75
CA ARG A 133 27.70 -30.83 24.36
C ARG A 133 26.37 -31.18 25.03
N GLU A 134 25.96 -32.45 24.93
CA GLU A 134 24.73 -32.91 25.60
C GLU A 134 24.79 -32.62 27.11
N GLY A 135 23.76 -31.99 27.65
CA GLY A 135 23.69 -31.61 29.07
C GLY A 135 24.52 -30.38 29.49
N ALA A 136 25.15 -29.67 28.56
CA ALA A 136 25.75 -28.38 28.84
C ALA A 136 24.68 -27.31 29.15
N PRO A 137 25.01 -26.22 29.86
CA PRO A 137 24.08 -25.09 30.05
C PRO A 137 23.53 -24.50 28.74
N GLU A 138 24.24 -24.70 27.63
CA GLU A 138 23.81 -24.33 26.29
C GLU A 138 22.79 -25.29 25.63
N ASP A 139 22.56 -26.48 26.19
CA ASP A 139 21.50 -27.44 25.77
C ASP A 139 20.13 -26.93 26.22
N VAL A 140 19.67 -25.86 25.58
CA VAL A 140 18.39 -25.21 25.90
C VAL A 140 17.26 -25.87 25.10
N ARG A 141 16.33 -26.49 25.83
CA ARG A 141 15.16 -27.22 25.28
C ARG A 141 13.87 -26.42 25.41
N GLU A 142 13.91 -25.19 24.92
CA GLU A 142 12.81 -24.23 25.02
C GLU A 142 12.42 -23.70 23.63
N ILE A 143 11.37 -22.89 23.57
CA ILE A 143 11.10 -22.08 22.38
C ILE A 143 11.97 -20.83 22.48
N LEU A 144 12.91 -20.68 21.55
CA LEU A 144 13.83 -19.55 21.55
C LEU A 144 13.36 -18.46 20.60
N PRO A 145 13.21 -17.20 21.04
CA PRO A 145 12.97 -16.09 20.14
C PRO A 145 14.19 -15.81 19.26
N VAL A 146 13.93 -15.39 18.02
CA VAL A 146 14.91 -14.91 17.06
C VAL A 146 14.60 -13.46 16.73
N TYR A 147 15.49 -12.57 17.13
CA TYR A 147 15.35 -11.12 16.97
C TYR A 147 15.88 -10.66 15.61
N PRO A 148 15.46 -9.48 15.13
CA PRO A 148 16.19 -8.79 14.07
C PRO A 148 17.70 -8.71 14.37
N ALA A 149 18.54 -8.91 13.36
CA ALA A 149 19.98 -8.88 13.53
C ALA A 149 20.47 -7.44 13.73
N ILE A 150 21.26 -7.22 14.78
CA ILE A 150 21.93 -5.95 15.07
C ILE A 150 23.43 -6.18 14.82
N SER A 151 24.03 -5.35 13.97
CA SER A 151 25.45 -5.48 13.64
C SER A 151 26.31 -5.41 14.91
N GLY A 152 27.19 -6.41 15.11
CA GLY A 152 28.05 -6.48 16.30
C GLY A 152 27.41 -7.03 17.57
N ILE A 153 26.13 -7.44 17.55
CA ILE A 153 25.43 -8.07 18.69
C ILE A 153 24.84 -9.41 18.26
N SER A 154 25.20 -10.47 18.99
CA SER A 154 24.70 -11.83 18.71
C SER A 154 23.30 -12.08 19.26
N GLN A 155 22.56 -13.04 18.68
CA GLN A 155 21.25 -13.47 19.21
C GLN A 155 21.32 -13.93 20.68
N LYS A 156 22.45 -14.55 21.10
CA LYS A 156 22.69 -14.95 22.48
C LYS A 156 22.77 -13.74 23.42
N GLU A 157 23.40 -12.66 22.96
CA GLU A 157 23.49 -11.41 23.72
C GLU A 157 22.14 -10.69 23.80
N VAL A 158 21.39 -10.58 22.70
CA VAL A 158 20.04 -9.99 22.73
C VAL A 158 19.16 -10.75 23.73
N ARG A 159 19.11 -12.09 23.66
CA ARG A 159 18.37 -12.92 24.62
C ARG A 159 18.83 -12.71 26.07
N LYS A 160 20.14 -12.53 26.29
CA LYS A 160 20.69 -12.23 27.63
C LYS A 160 20.22 -10.86 28.15
N PHE A 161 20.19 -9.83 27.30
CA PHE A 161 19.73 -8.51 27.71
C PHE A 161 18.21 -8.49 27.93
N GLN A 162 17.44 -9.18 27.09
CA GLN A 162 16.01 -9.36 27.30
C GLN A 162 15.72 -10.04 28.65
N ARG A 163 16.44 -11.13 28.98
CA ARG A 163 16.32 -11.79 30.30
C ARG A 163 16.62 -10.86 31.49
N GLN A 164 17.48 -9.84 31.34
CA GLN A 164 17.76 -8.90 32.43
C GLN A 164 16.60 -7.94 32.70
N ILE A 165 15.75 -7.68 31.71
CA ILE A 165 14.59 -6.80 31.85
C ILE A 165 13.28 -7.56 32.15
N GLU A 166 13.32 -8.88 32.25
CA GLU A 166 12.16 -9.74 32.59
C GLU A 166 11.40 -9.24 33.85
N PRO A 167 12.06 -8.86 34.97
CA PRO A 167 11.34 -8.34 36.14
C PRO A 167 10.64 -7.00 35.88
N VAL A 168 11.19 -6.16 35.00
CA VAL A 168 10.60 -4.87 34.63
C VAL A 168 9.38 -5.08 33.74
N ILE A 169 9.42 -6.10 32.86
CA ILE A 169 8.30 -6.48 32.01
C ILE A 169 7.10 -6.96 32.84
N ASP A 170 7.35 -7.73 33.90
CA ASP A 170 6.30 -8.30 34.75
C ASP A 170 5.57 -7.24 35.60
N GLU A 171 6.16 -6.06 35.77
CA GLU A 171 5.57 -4.94 36.53
C GLU A 171 4.75 -3.96 35.66
N ILE A 172 4.64 -4.20 34.36
CA ILE A 172 3.92 -3.29 33.45
C ILE A 172 2.42 -3.31 33.77
N PRO A 173 1.82 -2.17 34.18
CA PRO A 173 0.41 -2.12 34.53
C PRO A 173 -0.49 -2.21 33.30
N GLU A 174 -1.74 -2.63 33.51
CA GLU A 174 -2.79 -2.45 32.51
C GLU A 174 -3.06 -0.96 32.31
N TRP A 175 -3.06 -0.53 31.06
CA TRP A 175 -3.20 0.86 30.66
C TRP A 175 -4.44 1.11 29.79
N LEU A 176 -5.16 0.05 29.42
CA LEU A 176 -6.47 0.14 28.80
C LEU A 176 -7.57 0.02 29.86
N PRO A 177 -8.69 0.75 29.71
CA PRO A 177 -9.87 0.55 30.54
C PRO A 177 -10.38 -0.90 30.49
N GLU A 178 -10.89 -1.36 31.63
CA GLU A 178 -11.41 -2.74 31.81
C GLU A 178 -12.49 -3.11 30.77
N HIS A 179 -13.29 -2.14 30.32
CA HIS A 179 -14.34 -2.39 29.33
C HIS A 179 -13.75 -2.78 27.95
N ILE A 180 -12.69 -2.09 27.49
CA ILE A 180 -11.99 -2.41 26.24
C ILE A 180 -11.32 -3.78 26.34
N VAL A 181 -10.64 -4.03 27.46
CA VAL A 181 -9.96 -5.32 27.72
C VAL A 181 -10.95 -6.48 27.63
N ARG A 182 -12.14 -6.34 28.23
CA ARG A 182 -13.19 -7.38 28.22
C ARG A 182 -13.85 -7.55 26.86
N GLU A 183 -14.18 -6.46 26.17
CA GLU A 183 -14.86 -6.50 24.86
C GLU A 183 -13.99 -7.23 23.83
N TYR A 184 -12.71 -6.88 23.75
CA TYR A 184 -11.78 -7.44 22.76
C TYR A 184 -11.02 -8.67 23.26
N ARG A 185 -11.29 -9.13 24.50
CA ARG A 185 -10.65 -10.30 25.15
C ARG A 185 -9.13 -10.22 25.15
N LEU A 186 -8.61 -9.06 25.54
CA LEU A 186 -7.19 -8.77 25.52
C LEU A 186 -6.48 -9.44 26.69
N ALA A 187 -5.32 -10.05 26.43
CA ALA A 187 -4.41 -10.47 27.50
C ALA A 187 -3.75 -9.23 28.13
N GLY A 188 -3.37 -9.28 29.41
CA GLY A 188 -2.68 -8.15 30.05
C GLY A 188 -1.33 -7.83 29.39
N PRO A 189 -0.85 -6.58 29.45
CA PRO A 189 0.36 -6.14 28.75
C PRO A 189 1.62 -6.85 29.26
N ALA A 190 1.77 -7.01 30.58
CA ALA A 190 2.86 -7.77 31.17
C ALA A 190 2.87 -9.24 30.68
N PHE A 191 1.70 -9.89 30.64
CA PHE A 191 1.59 -11.25 30.10
C PHE A 191 2.01 -11.31 28.63
N ALA A 192 1.56 -10.34 27.83
CA ALA A 192 1.83 -10.29 26.41
C ALA A 192 3.33 -10.14 26.13
N LEU A 193 3.98 -9.15 26.76
CA LEU A 193 5.42 -8.91 26.65
C LEU A 193 6.24 -10.06 27.23
N HIS A 194 5.84 -10.64 28.35
CA HIS A 194 6.55 -11.79 28.90
C HIS A 194 6.58 -12.95 27.90
N HIS A 195 5.43 -13.35 27.37
CA HIS A 195 5.36 -14.54 26.51
C HIS A 195 5.80 -14.29 25.06
N ILE A 196 5.94 -13.03 24.62
CA ILE A 196 6.59 -12.73 23.33
C ILE A 196 8.11 -12.95 23.42
N HIS A 197 8.74 -12.60 24.54
CA HIS A 197 10.19 -12.78 24.74
C HIS A 197 10.56 -14.13 25.36
N PHE A 198 9.70 -14.69 26.21
CA PHE A 198 9.94 -15.92 26.98
C PHE A 198 8.77 -16.91 26.80
N PRO A 199 8.52 -17.38 25.56
CA PRO A 199 7.38 -18.25 25.29
C PRO A 199 7.51 -19.65 25.88
N LYS A 200 6.45 -20.12 26.55
CA LYS A 200 6.33 -21.50 27.02
C LYS A 200 5.76 -22.44 25.95
N ASP A 201 4.80 -21.93 25.20
CA ASP A 201 4.10 -22.65 24.14
C ASP A 201 3.57 -21.67 23.08
N ARG A 202 3.12 -22.23 21.95
CA ARG A 202 2.68 -21.43 20.80
C ARG A 202 1.35 -20.70 21.04
N SER A 203 0.48 -21.19 21.92
CA SER A 203 -0.81 -20.54 22.16
C SER A 203 -0.62 -19.21 22.88
N HIS A 204 0.27 -19.16 23.87
CA HIS A 204 0.66 -17.92 24.54
C HIS A 204 1.32 -16.92 23.59
N ILE A 205 2.17 -17.36 22.65
CA ILE A 205 2.72 -16.47 21.61
C ILE A 205 1.60 -15.81 20.80
N LEU A 206 0.59 -16.58 20.38
CA LEU A 206 -0.50 -16.04 19.59
C LEU A 206 -1.33 -15.01 20.36
N MET A 207 -1.65 -15.30 21.63
CA MET A 207 -2.35 -14.37 22.52
C MET A 207 -1.55 -13.08 22.74
N SER A 208 -0.25 -13.20 23.02
CA SER A 208 0.67 -12.06 23.15
C SER A 208 0.75 -11.21 21.90
N ARG A 209 0.92 -11.86 20.73
CA ARG A 209 0.97 -11.17 19.45
C ARG A 209 -0.32 -10.39 19.21
N PHE A 210 -1.48 -11.01 19.45
CA PHE A 210 -2.75 -10.34 19.27
C PHE A 210 -2.88 -9.08 20.12
N ARG A 211 -2.55 -9.16 21.43
CA ARG A 211 -2.53 -7.98 22.32
C ARG A 211 -1.61 -6.89 21.80
N LEU A 212 -0.36 -7.21 21.49
CA LEU A 212 0.64 -6.23 21.05
C LEU A 212 0.30 -5.60 19.70
N ILE A 213 -0.26 -6.38 18.76
CA ILE A 213 -0.77 -5.87 17.49
C ILE A 213 -1.95 -4.93 17.73
N PHE A 214 -2.89 -5.31 18.61
CA PHE A 214 -4.03 -4.46 18.95
C PHE A 214 -3.57 -3.14 19.56
N ASP A 215 -2.65 -3.18 20.53
CA ASP A 215 -2.08 -2.00 21.19
C ASP A 215 -1.41 -1.05 20.20
N GLU A 216 -0.63 -1.58 19.27
CA GLU A 216 0.08 -0.79 18.25
C GLU A 216 -0.91 -0.15 17.26
N LEU A 217 -1.90 -0.90 16.78
CA LEU A 217 -2.92 -0.40 15.86
C LEU A 217 -3.91 0.56 16.54
N LEU A 218 -4.17 0.39 17.83
CA LEU A 218 -4.98 1.30 18.64
C LEU A 218 -4.26 2.64 18.79
N THR A 219 -2.97 2.61 19.11
CA THR A 219 -2.12 3.80 19.21
C THR A 219 -2.14 4.57 17.87
N LEU A 220 -1.88 3.86 16.76
CA LEU A 220 -1.95 4.46 15.42
C LEU A 220 -3.32 5.06 15.12
N SER A 221 -4.40 4.29 15.34
CA SER A 221 -5.77 4.73 15.04
C SER A 221 -6.18 5.94 15.89
N THR A 222 -5.77 5.99 17.15
CA THR A 222 -6.06 7.09 18.06
C THR A 222 -5.35 8.37 17.60
N GLY A 223 -4.07 8.29 17.26
CA GLY A 223 -3.33 9.45 16.75
C GLY A 223 -3.92 10.00 15.43
N LEU A 224 -4.25 9.12 14.48
CA LEU A 224 -4.87 9.54 13.21
C LEU A 224 -6.25 10.20 13.43
N LEU A 225 -7.09 9.63 14.30
CA LEU A 225 -8.40 10.20 14.60
C LEU A 225 -8.27 11.52 15.38
N TYR A 226 -7.29 11.64 16.28
CA TYR A 226 -7.02 12.87 17.00
C TYR A 226 -6.62 14.01 16.04
N MET A 227 -5.67 13.77 15.15
CA MET A 227 -5.24 14.74 14.12
C MET A 227 -6.41 15.20 13.24
N LYS A 228 -7.34 14.29 12.95
CA LYS A 228 -8.57 14.62 12.22
C LYS A 228 -9.48 15.57 13.03
N HIS A 229 -9.67 15.30 14.33
CA HIS A 229 -10.50 16.15 15.19
C HIS A 229 -9.90 17.55 15.38
N ASP A 230 -8.58 17.67 15.43
CA ASP A 230 -7.87 18.95 15.61
C ASP A 230 -8.03 19.85 14.36
N ASN A 231 -7.83 19.30 13.17
CA ASN A 231 -8.08 19.99 11.89
C ASN A 231 -9.53 20.49 11.74
N VAL A 232 -10.52 19.78 12.33
CA VAL A 232 -11.93 20.20 12.34
C VAL A 232 -12.19 21.35 13.31
N ARG A 233 -11.38 21.49 14.38
CA ARG A 233 -11.53 22.55 15.39
C ARG A 233 -10.89 23.88 14.97
N GLU A 234 -9.85 23.85 14.14
CA GLU A 234 -9.06 25.04 13.79
C GLU A 234 -9.69 25.98 12.73
N GLY A 235 -10.86 25.70 12.14
CA GLY A 235 -11.47 26.67 11.21
C GLY A 235 -12.94 26.48 10.88
N GLU A 236 -13.73 27.56 11.01
CA GLU A 236 -15.04 27.69 10.36
C GLU A 236 -14.85 27.47 8.84
N GLY A 237 -15.48 26.43 8.31
CA GLY A 237 -15.47 26.11 6.89
C GLY A 237 -16.57 26.82 6.12
N VAL A 238 -16.49 26.75 4.80
CA VAL A 238 -17.53 27.29 3.92
C VAL A 238 -18.77 26.40 3.95
N ARG A 239 -19.88 26.93 4.48
CA ARG A 239 -21.19 26.27 4.40
C ARG A 239 -21.83 26.48 3.04
N LEU A 240 -22.23 25.40 2.38
CA LEU A 240 -22.91 25.42 1.08
C LEU A 240 -24.35 24.92 1.23
N ASP A 241 -25.28 25.60 0.57
CA ASP A 241 -26.67 25.15 0.47
C ASP A 241 -26.80 24.04 -0.58
N VAL A 242 -27.31 22.90 -0.14
CA VAL A 242 -27.52 21.69 -0.95
C VAL A 242 -28.97 21.54 -1.41
N SER A 243 -29.86 22.46 -1.04
CA SER A 243 -31.30 22.41 -1.38
C SER A 243 -31.57 22.38 -2.89
N ALA A 244 -30.69 23.01 -3.67
CA ALA A 244 -30.81 23.06 -5.13
C ALA A 244 -30.34 21.76 -5.82
N ALA A 245 -29.70 20.83 -5.11
CA ALA A 245 -29.14 19.61 -5.71
C ALA A 245 -30.18 18.77 -6.46
N ASP A 246 -31.40 18.67 -5.94
CA ASP A 246 -32.49 17.89 -6.54
C ASP A 246 -32.95 18.44 -7.90
N GLU A 247 -32.74 19.74 -8.16
CA GLU A 247 -32.98 20.35 -9.48
C GLU A 247 -31.99 19.76 -10.50
N PHE A 248 -30.70 19.79 -10.17
CA PHE A 248 -29.64 19.29 -11.03
C PHE A 248 -29.69 17.77 -11.22
N ILE A 249 -29.90 17.01 -10.14
CA ILE A 249 -29.97 15.54 -10.17
C ILE A 249 -31.09 15.06 -11.10
N ARG A 250 -32.22 15.77 -11.17
CA ARG A 250 -33.33 15.45 -12.09
C ARG A 250 -33.01 15.77 -13.55
N GLY A 251 -32.08 16.68 -13.81
CA GLY A 251 -31.62 17.03 -15.14
C GLY A 251 -30.56 16.09 -15.71
N LEU A 252 -29.97 15.21 -14.90
CA LEU A 252 -28.97 14.25 -15.36
C LEU A 252 -29.57 13.25 -16.37
N PRO A 253 -28.82 12.86 -17.42
CA PRO A 253 -29.29 11.90 -18.42
C PRO A 253 -29.36 10.46 -17.90
N PHE A 254 -28.98 10.22 -16.64
CA PHE A 254 -28.98 8.91 -15.99
C PHE A 254 -29.41 9.03 -14.52
N PRO A 255 -30.04 7.99 -13.95
CA PRO A 255 -30.33 7.96 -12.52
C PRO A 255 -29.07 7.64 -11.71
N LEU A 256 -28.94 8.25 -10.53
CA LEU A 256 -27.88 7.90 -9.58
C LEU A 256 -28.07 6.48 -9.03
N THR A 257 -26.96 5.74 -8.93
CA THR A 257 -26.89 4.43 -8.27
C THR A 257 -27.06 4.55 -6.75
N SER A 258 -27.32 3.45 -6.04
CA SER A 258 -27.41 3.47 -4.57
C SER A 258 -26.11 3.92 -3.91
N GLY A 259 -24.96 3.49 -4.43
CA GLY A 259 -23.64 3.93 -3.94
C GLY A 259 -23.43 5.43 -4.15
N GLN A 260 -23.77 5.96 -5.33
CA GLN A 260 -23.70 7.41 -5.61
C GLN A 260 -24.64 8.21 -4.70
N LYS A 261 -25.87 7.75 -4.45
CA LYS A 261 -26.82 8.41 -3.54
C LYS A 261 -26.33 8.43 -2.09
N ARG A 262 -25.75 7.33 -1.61
CA ARG A 262 -25.15 7.25 -0.27
C ARG A 262 -24.00 8.24 -0.13
N VAL A 263 -23.06 8.20 -1.07
CA VAL A 263 -21.90 9.12 -1.07
C VAL A 263 -22.32 10.58 -1.21
N TRP A 264 -23.31 10.87 -2.06
CA TRP A 264 -23.89 12.21 -2.14
C TRP A 264 -24.51 12.66 -0.82
N SER A 265 -25.22 11.78 -0.10
CA SER A 265 -25.80 12.11 1.21
C SER A 265 -24.71 12.42 2.25
N GLU A 266 -23.60 11.67 2.25
CA GLU A 266 -22.44 11.92 3.11
C GLU A 266 -21.79 13.28 2.80
N ILE A 267 -21.62 13.60 1.51
CA ILE A 267 -21.08 14.90 1.07
C ILE A 267 -22.02 16.04 1.42
N ALA A 268 -23.32 15.90 1.13
CA ALA A 268 -24.32 16.92 1.39
C ALA A 268 -24.42 17.25 2.88
N ALA A 269 -24.30 16.25 3.76
CA ALA A 269 -24.22 16.47 5.20
C ALA A 269 -23.01 17.35 5.58
N ASN A 270 -21.82 17.03 5.07
CA ASN A 270 -20.62 17.80 5.39
C ASN A 270 -20.60 19.20 4.75
N LEU A 271 -21.14 19.36 3.54
CA LEU A 271 -21.24 20.68 2.91
C LEU A 271 -22.17 21.62 3.68
N TRP A 272 -23.13 21.07 4.45
CA TRP A 272 -24.06 21.84 5.27
C TRP A 272 -23.52 22.17 6.68
N GLU A 273 -22.46 21.50 7.12
CA GLU A 273 -21.81 21.70 8.41
C GLU A 273 -20.96 22.99 8.41
N SER A 274 -20.61 23.47 9.60
CA SER A 274 -19.80 24.69 9.79
C SER A 274 -18.30 24.46 9.72
N HIS A 275 -17.85 23.21 9.53
CA HIS A 275 -16.45 22.86 9.33
C HIS A 275 -16.18 22.50 7.88
N ALA A 276 -14.96 22.71 7.40
CA ALA A 276 -14.62 22.37 6.02
C ALA A 276 -14.67 20.85 5.83
N MET A 277 -15.37 20.39 4.79
CA MET A 277 -15.31 18.99 4.36
C MET A 277 -13.89 18.68 3.88
N ASN A 278 -13.32 17.54 4.30
CA ASN A 278 -12.08 17.03 3.76
C ASN A 278 -12.25 15.53 3.43
N ARG A 279 -12.61 15.20 2.19
CA ARG A 279 -13.15 13.88 1.85
C ARG A 279 -12.49 13.24 0.63
N LEU A 280 -12.11 11.97 0.75
CA LEU A 280 -11.71 11.07 -0.33
C LEU A 280 -12.92 10.30 -0.83
N VAL A 281 -13.33 10.56 -2.07
CA VAL A 281 -14.31 9.78 -2.81
C VAL A 281 -13.59 8.78 -3.70
N GLN A 282 -13.65 7.52 -3.32
CA GLN A 282 -13.09 6.43 -4.11
C GLN A 282 -14.18 5.58 -4.75
N GLY A 283 -13.86 5.03 -5.91
CA GLY A 283 -14.74 4.13 -6.64
C GLY A 283 -14.04 3.64 -7.89
N ASP A 284 -14.49 2.51 -8.42
CA ASP A 284 -13.90 1.92 -9.62
C ASP A 284 -13.95 2.87 -10.83
N VAL A 285 -13.12 2.64 -11.85
CA VAL A 285 -13.11 3.40 -13.10
C VAL A 285 -14.51 3.34 -13.72
N GLY A 286 -15.17 4.49 -13.88
CA GLY A 286 -16.53 4.59 -14.43
C GLY A 286 -17.66 4.23 -13.45
N SER A 287 -17.39 4.22 -12.14
CA SER A 287 -18.43 4.22 -11.08
C SER A 287 -19.23 5.54 -10.99
N GLY A 288 -18.87 6.55 -11.80
CA GLY A 288 -19.55 7.84 -11.85
C GLY A 288 -19.18 8.79 -10.70
N LYS A 289 -17.91 8.79 -10.27
CA LYS A 289 -17.36 9.78 -9.31
C LYS A 289 -17.61 11.22 -9.78
N THR A 290 -17.44 11.49 -11.08
CA THR A 290 -17.64 12.81 -11.68
C THR A 290 -19.06 13.35 -11.47
N ALA A 291 -20.09 12.50 -11.49
CA ALA A 291 -21.47 12.94 -11.27
C ALA A 291 -21.66 13.52 -9.85
N VAL A 292 -21.02 12.91 -8.84
CA VAL A 292 -21.08 13.43 -7.46
C VAL A 292 -20.28 14.74 -7.32
N ALA A 293 -19.16 14.86 -8.04
CA ALA A 293 -18.39 16.09 -8.10
C ALA A 293 -19.17 17.24 -8.77
N GLU A 294 -19.87 16.96 -9.88
CA GLU A 294 -20.76 17.91 -10.59
C GLU A 294 -21.87 18.43 -9.69
N ILE A 295 -22.58 17.55 -8.97
CA ILE A 295 -23.64 17.96 -8.03
C ILE A 295 -23.05 18.87 -6.94
N SER A 296 -21.85 18.56 -6.44
CA SER A 296 -21.16 19.37 -5.43
C SER A 296 -20.77 20.76 -5.94
N MET A 297 -20.21 20.83 -7.16
CA MET A 297 -19.87 22.10 -7.82
C MET A 297 -21.11 22.95 -8.13
N PHE A 298 -22.21 22.30 -8.53
CA PHE A 298 -23.49 22.97 -8.74
C PHE A 298 -24.00 23.64 -7.45
N CYS A 299 -23.95 22.93 -6.31
CA CYS A 299 -24.35 23.48 -5.02
C CYS A 299 -23.45 24.66 -4.59
N ALA A 300 -22.14 24.55 -4.83
CA ALA A 300 -21.20 25.65 -4.57
C ALA A 300 -21.56 26.91 -5.37
N ALA A 301 -21.77 26.76 -6.68
CA ALA A 301 -22.14 27.86 -7.57
C ALA A 301 -23.49 28.49 -7.18
N ARG A 302 -24.50 27.69 -6.86
CA ARG A 302 -25.82 28.18 -6.42
C ARG A 302 -25.78 28.86 -5.05
N SER A 303 -24.83 28.50 -4.20
CA SER A 303 -24.57 29.16 -2.92
C SER A 303 -23.80 30.48 -3.05
N GLY A 304 -23.46 30.90 -4.27
CA GLY A 304 -22.69 32.12 -4.52
C GLY A 304 -21.18 31.98 -4.31
N TYR A 305 -20.69 30.74 -4.21
CA TYR A 305 -19.27 30.42 -4.12
C TYR A 305 -18.74 29.88 -5.45
N GLN A 306 -17.44 30.02 -5.65
CA GLN A 306 -16.72 29.44 -6.77
C GLN A 306 -16.23 28.03 -6.41
N ALA A 307 -16.21 27.16 -7.41
CA ALA A 307 -15.60 25.83 -7.30
C ALA A 307 -14.39 25.69 -8.23
N ALA A 308 -13.43 24.86 -7.83
CA ALA A 308 -12.27 24.53 -8.65
C ALA A 308 -12.15 23.01 -8.82
N MET A 309 -11.97 22.54 -10.06
CA MET A 309 -11.70 21.14 -10.38
C MET A 309 -10.32 21.01 -11.03
N MET A 310 -9.46 20.18 -10.45
CA MET A 310 -8.12 19.92 -10.96
C MET A 310 -8.03 18.54 -11.59
N ALA A 311 -7.46 18.50 -12.79
CA ALA A 311 -7.17 17.29 -13.53
C ALA A 311 -5.65 17.07 -13.68
N PRO A 312 -5.17 15.82 -13.79
CA PRO A 312 -3.75 15.48 -13.88
C PRO A 312 -3.13 15.89 -15.22
N THR A 313 -3.92 15.99 -16.29
CA THR A 313 -3.46 16.34 -17.64
C THR A 313 -4.36 17.38 -18.28
N GLU A 314 -3.80 18.12 -19.25
CA GLU A 314 -4.56 19.13 -19.98
C GLU A 314 -5.71 18.54 -20.78
N ILE A 315 -5.54 17.32 -21.30
CA ILE A 315 -6.60 16.63 -22.04
C ILE A 315 -7.78 16.36 -21.11
N LEU A 316 -7.54 15.85 -19.90
CA LEU A 316 -8.63 15.58 -18.96
C LEU A 316 -9.28 16.89 -18.47
N ALA A 317 -8.49 17.94 -18.24
CA ALA A 317 -9.03 19.26 -17.91
C ALA A 317 -9.94 19.81 -19.01
N ARG A 318 -9.58 19.64 -20.29
CA ARG A 318 -10.41 20.03 -21.44
C ARG A 318 -11.67 19.19 -21.57
N GLN A 319 -11.59 17.88 -21.31
CA GLN A 319 -12.77 17.00 -21.29
C GLN A 319 -13.75 17.41 -20.19
N HIS A 320 -13.26 17.64 -18.97
CA HIS A 320 -14.07 18.16 -17.88
C HIS A 320 -14.65 19.53 -18.23
N TYR A 321 -13.88 20.42 -18.85
CA TYR A 321 -14.41 21.73 -19.30
C TYR A 321 -15.58 21.58 -20.27
N GLN A 322 -15.47 20.70 -21.26
CA GLN A 322 -16.55 20.48 -22.23
C GLN A 322 -17.80 19.91 -21.56
N SER A 323 -17.67 18.81 -20.80
CA SER A 323 -18.81 18.19 -20.11
C SER A 323 -19.47 19.17 -19.15
N LEU A 324 -18.69 19.80 -18.25
CA LEU A 324 -19.22 20.74 -17.27
C LEU A 324 -19.89 21.93 -17.94
N THR A 325 -19.37 22.43 -19.07
CA THR A 325 -20.01 23.53 -19.79
C THR A 325 -21.37 23.10 -20.34
N GLU A 326 -21.47 21.92 -20.94
CA GLU A 326 -22.73 21.36 -21.45
C GLU A 326 -23.75 21.11 -20.33
N ASP A 327 -23.30 20.50 -19.23
CA ASP A 327 -24.14 20.13 -18.09
C ASP A 327 -24.65 21.36 -17.31
N PHE A 328 -23.84 22.43 -17.24
CA PHE A 328 -24.15 23.64 -16.47
C PHE A 328 -24.79 24.77 -17.27
N GLN A 329 -24.73 24.74 -18.61
CA GLN A 329 -25.35 25.74 -19.48
C GLN A 329 -26.84 25.98 -19.18
N PRO A 330 -27.70 24.95 -18.95
CA PRO A 330 -29.12 25.15 -18.66
C PRO A 330 -29.40 25.96 -17.38
N TYR A 331 -28.41 26.03 -16.48
CA TYR A 331 -28.53 26.66 -15.16
C TYR A 331 -27.82 28.01 -15.06
N GLY A 332 -27.23 28.49 -16.16
CA GLY A 332 -26.53 29.78 -16.21
C GLY A 332 -25.21 29.82 -15.43
N ILE A 333 -24.65 28.67 -15.06
CA ILE A 333 -23.37 28.56 -14.35
C ILE A 333 -22.23 28.63 -15.37
N ARG A 334 -21.26 29.52 -15.11
CA ARG A 334 -20.17 29.84 -16.05
C ARG A 334 -18.92 29.04 -15.71
N VAL A 335 -18.48 28.22 -16.66
CA VAL A 335 -17.28 27.39 -16.52
C VAL A 335 -16.08 28.04 -17.21
N GLY A 336 -14.92 28.02 -16.56
CA GLY A 336 -13.64 28.49 -17.10
C GLY A 336 -12.61 27.36 -17.19
N LEU A 337 -11.64 27.50 -18.11
CA LEU A 337 -10.51 26.58 -18.26
C LEU A 337 -9.19 27.28 -17.96
N LEU A 338 -8.32 26.64 -17.19
CA LEU A 338 -6.96 27.09 -16.91
C LEU A 338 -5.93 25.96 -17.05
N THR A 339 -5.17 25.95 -18.14
CA THR A 339 -4.09 24.98 -18.39
C THR A 339 -2.73 25.66 -18.54
N GLY A 340 -1.64 24.89 -18.44
CA GLY A 340 -0.27 25.40 -18.54
C GLY A 340 0.11 25.85 -19.95
N SER A 341 -0.50 25.26 -20.97
CA SER A 341 -0.30 25.57 -22.39
C SER A 341 -1.00 26.84 -22.90
N MET A 342 -1.86 27.48 -22.09
CA MET A 342 -2.59 28.67 -22.53
C MET A 342 -1.66 29.85 -22.82
N LYS A 343 -2.02 30.68 -23.81
CA LYS A 343 -1.26 31.90 -24.10
C LYS A 343 -1.36 32.86 -22.92
N LYS A 344 -0.32 33.66 -22.69
CA LYS A 344 -0.30 34.65 -21.59
C LYS A 344 -1.50 35.60 -21.60
N SER A 345 -1.98 36.01 -22.79
CA SER A 345 -3.16 36.86 -22.93
C SER A 345 -4.45 36.17 -22.46
N GLU A 346 -4.67 34.92 -22.89
CA GLU A 346 -5.83 34.12 -22.52
C GLU A 346 -5.82 33.80 -21.02
N LYS A 347 -4.64 33.42 -20.48
CA LYS A 347 -4.46 33.19 -19.05
C LYS A 347 -4.85 34.43 -18.25
N LYS A 348 -4.35 35.61 -18.65
CA LYS A 348 -4.64 36.88 -17.99
C LYS A 348 -6.14 37.19 -17.99
N GLU A 349 -6.83 36.98 -19.11
CA GLU A 349 -8.28 37.19 -19.19
C GLU A 349 -9.05 36.27 -18.24
N VAL A 350 -8.70 34.98 -18.18
CA VAL A 350 -9.33 34.02 -17.27
C VAL A 350 -9.11 34.42 -15.82
N LEU A 351 -7.89 34.84 -15.45
CA LEU A 351 -7.58 35.28 -14.08
C LEU A 351 -8.35 36.54 -13.68
N GLU A 352 -8.47 37.52 -14.59
CA GLU A 352 -9.26 38.73 -14.33
C GLU A 352 -10.74 38.41 -14.14
N ARG A 353 -11.30 37.53 -14.96
CA ARG A 353 -12.68 37.05 -14.83
C ARG A 353 -12.90 36.28 -13.54
N LEU A 354 -11.93 35.47 -13.11
CA LEU A 354 -12.00 34.69 -11.88
C LEU A 354 -12.09 35.59 -10.64
N ILE A 355 -11.29 36.65 -10.59
CA ILE A 355 -11.28 37.64 -9.49
C ILE A 355 -12.58 38.45 -9.46
N ARG A 356 -13.16 38.77 -10.62
CA ARG A 356 -14.45 39.48 -10.69
C ARG A 356 -15.64 38.62 -10.25
N GLY A 357 -15.47 37.29 -10.27
CA GLY A 357 -16.57 36.34 -10.07
C GLY A 357 -17.40 36.13 -11.35
N ASP A 358 -16.77 36.27 -12.52
CA ASP A 358 -17.38 35.98 -13.83
C ASP A 358 -17.22 34.52 -14.27
N ILE A 359 -16.61 33.71 -13.40
CA ILE A 359 -16.42 32.27 -13.53
C ILE A 359 -16.90 31.65 -12.21
N ASP A 360 -17.88 30.77 -12.28
CA ASP A 360 -18.47 30.09 -11.12
C ASP A 360 -17.75 28.76 -10.86
N VAL A 361 -17.33 28.07 -11.93
CA VAL A 361 -16.55 26.82 -11.85
C VAL A 361 -15.29 26.94 -12.70
N LEU A 362 -14.12 26.71 -12.11
CA LEU A 362 -12.85 26.68 -12.83
C LEU A 362 -12.33 25.25 -12.93
N THR A 363 -12.10 24.76 -14.14
CA THR A 363 -11.39 23.48 -14.35
C THR A 363 -10.00 23.73 -14.91
N GLY A 364 -9.02 22.92 -14.52
CA GLY A 364 -7.65 23.14 -14.95
C GLY A 364 -6.67 22.08 -14.52
N THR A 365 -5.39 22.29 -14.85
CA THR A 365 -4.30 21.44 -14.36
C THR A 365 -3.70 22.03 -13.08
N HIS A 366 -2.48 21.61 -12.73
CA HIS A 366 -1.65 22.25 -11.69
C HIS A 366 -1.50 23.78 -11.87
N ALA A 367 -1.86 24.35 -13.03
CA ALA A 367 -1.95 25.80 -13.20
C ALA A 367 -2.88 26.49 -12.18
N VAL A 368 -3.93 25.81 -11.70
CA VAL A 368 -4.92 26.36 -10.74
C VAL A 368 -4.30 26.67 -9.36
N ILE A 369 -3.24 25.94 -8.98
CA ILE A 369 -2.58 26.11 -7.67
C ILE A 369 -1.44 27.12 -7.67
N GLN A 370 -1.11 27.73 -8.81
CA GLN A 370 -0.05 28.73 -8.89
C GLN A 370 -0.39 29.99 -8.10
N GLU A 371 0.61 30.68 -7.56
CA GLU A 371 0.43 31.82 -6.65
C GLU A 371 -0.35 33.00 -7.26
N ASP A 372 -0.33 33.13 -8.59
CA ASP A 372 -1.04 34.18 -9.33
C ASP A 372 -2.56 33.95 -9.46
N VAL A 373 -3.07 32.79 -9.06
CA VAL A 373 -4.49 32.45 -9.17
C VAL A 373 -5.22 32.77 -7.88
N ALA A 374 -6.02 33.84 -7.91
CA ALA A 374 -6.89 34.30 -6.83
C ALA A 374 -8.37 34.15 -7.21
N PHE A 375 -9.16 33.60 -6.29
CA PHE A 375 -10.61 33.50 -6.42
C PHE A 375 -11.28 34.66 -5.67
N ARG A 376 -12.50 35.02 -6.09
CA ARG A 376 -13.34 35.95 -5.34
C ARG A 376 -13.82 35.32 -4.04
N ASN A 377 -14.45 34.15 -4.13
CA ASN A 377 -15.01 33.39 -3.00
C ASN A 377 -14.92 31.89 -3.29
N LEU A 378 -13.78 31.25 -3.06
CA LEU A 378 -13.62 29.80 -3.26
C LEU A 378 -14.30 29.01 -2.13
N GLY A 379 -15.26 28.13 -2.47
CA GLY A 379 -16.00 27.32 -1.50
C GLY A 379 -15.79 25.81 -1.62
N LEU A 380 -15.33 25.32 -2.77
CA LEU A 380 -15.11 23.90 -3.03
C LEU A 380 -13.91 23.69 -3.96
N VAL A 381 -13.06 22.73 -3.60
CA VAL A 381 -11.91 22.29 -4.40
C VAL A 381 -12.02 20.79 -4.61
N ILE A 382 -11.94 20.35 -5.86
CA ILE A 382 -11.99 18.95 -6.27
C ILE A 382 -10.69 18.59 -6.99
N THR A 383 -10.03 17.51 -6.57
CA THR A 383 -8.85 16.98 -7.27
C THR A 383 -9.12 15.58 -7.81
N ASP A 384 -8.95 15.37 -9.11
CA ASP A 384 -9.14 14.08 -9.78
C ASP A 384 -7.80 13.34 -9.97
N GLU A 385 -7.77 12.05 -9.58
CA GLU A 385 -6.64 11.11 -9.66
C GLU A 385 -5.36 11.57 -8.94
N GLN A 386 -5.36 11.42 -7.60
CA GLN A 386 -4.38 12.01 -6.67
C GLN A 386 -2.93 11.49 -6.75
N HIS A 387 -2.62 10.39 -7.45
CA HIS A 387 -1.28 9.76 -7.35
C HIS A 387 -0.11 10.63 -7.82
N ARG A 388 -0.36 11.81 -8.40
CA ARG A 388 0.66 12.80 -8.79
C ARG A 388 0.68 14.09 -7.96
N PHE A 389 -0.24 14.27 -7.01
CA PHE A 389 -0.42 15.51 -6.26
C PHE A 389 -0.05 15.31 -4.78
N GLY A 390 1.05 15.91 -4.35
CA GLY A 390 1.59 15.76 -2.99
C GLY A 390 0.76 16.46 -1.90
N VAL A 391 0.97 16.08 -0.63
CA VAL A 391 0.31 16.63 0.55
C VAL A 391 0.41 18.16 0.63
N GLU A 392 1.59 18.72 0.32
CA GLU A 392 1.87 20.16 0.36
C GLU A 392 1.03 20.99 -0.64
N GLN A 393 0.69 20.41 -1.80
CA GLN A 393 -0.15 21.10 -2.79
C GLN A 393 -1.60 21.24 -2.30
N ARG A 394 -2.09 20.31 -1.46
CA ARG A 394 -3.42 20.37 -0.84
C ARG A 394 -3.51 21.49 0.21
N ARG A 395 -2.44 21.67 1.00
CA ARG A 395 -2.34 22.78 1.96
C ARG A 395 -2.38 24.13 1.23
N ARG A 396 -1.66 24.26 0.11
CA ARG A 396 -1.66 25.48 -0.72
C ARG A 396 -3.03 25.81 -1.33
N LEU A 397 -3.87 24.82 -1.61
CA LEU A 397 -5.27 25.01 -2.06
C LEU A 397 -6.18 25.49 -0.93
N SER A 398 -6.02 24.90 0.25
CA SER A 398 -6.79 25.26 1.45
C SER A 398 -6.52 26.71 1.89
N VAL A 399 -5.30 27.21 1.64
CA VAL A 399 -4.89 28.60 1.92
C VAL A 399 -5.43 29.63 0.91
N LYS A 400 -5.90 29.20 -0.28
CA LYS A 400 -6.43 30.12 -1.32
C LYS A 400 -7.86 30.61 -1.06
N GLY A 401 -8.56 30.04 -0.09
CA GLY A 401 -9.86 30.48 0.39
C GLY A 401 -9.89 30.53 1.91
N ALA A 402 -10.99 31.03 2.48
CA ALA A 402 -11.23 30.95 3.92
C ALA A 402 -11.71 29.53 4.29
N ASN A 403 -10.78 28.56 4.26
CA ASN A 403 -11.03 27.15 4.55
C ASN A 403 -12.11 26.50 3.63
N PRO A 404 -11.86 26.40 2.31
CA PRO A 404 -12.81 25.80 1.38
C PRO A 404 -12.99 24.30 1.62
N ASN A 405 -14.14 23.76 1.23
CA ASN A 405 -14.37 22.32 1.22
C ASN A 405 -13.42 21.63 0.22
N VAL A 406 -12.85 20.50 0.60
CA VAL A 406 -11.91 19.72 -0.21
C VAL A 406 -12.48 18.32 -0.49
N MET A 407 -12.54 17.97 -1.77
CA MET A 407 -12.88 16.64 -2.25
C MET A 407 -11.73 16.09 -3.10
N VAL A 408 -11.30 14.87 -2.79
CA VAL A 408 -10.31 14.14 -3.56
C VAL A 408 -10.98 12.95 -4.21
N MET A 409 -10.77 12.73 -5.49
CA MET A 409 -11.28 11.57 -6.21
C MET A 409 -10.14 10.66 -6.66
N THR A 410 -10.32 9.35 -6.51
CA THR A 410 -9.39 8.35 -7.04
C THR A 410 -10.14 7.25 -7.76
N ALA A 411 -9.67 6.88 -8.94
CA ALA A 411 -10.14 5.73 -9.69
C ALA A 411 -9.43 4.43 -9.31
N THR A 412 -8.34 4.52 -8.56
CA THR A 412 -7.63 3.36 -8.04
C THR A 412 -8.28 2.95 -6.73
N PRO A 413 -9.00 1.80 -6.68
CA PRO A 413 -9.62 1.35 -5.45
C PRO A 413 -8.52 1.01 -4.47
N ILE A 414 -8.56 1.60 -3.28
CA ILE A 414 -7.65 1.26 -2.19
C ILE A 414 -8.51 0.57 -1.14
N PRO A 415 -8.06 -0.55 -0.55
CA PRO A 415 -8.79 -1.16 0.55
C PRO A 415 -9.11 -0.09 1.60
N ARG A 416 -10.38 -0.01 2.05
CA ARG A 416 -10.86 1.07 2.92
C ARG A 416 -9.96 1.25 4.15
N THR A 417 -9.54 0.14 4.75
CA THR A 417 -8.60 0.10 5.88
C THR A 417 -7.27 0.79 5.58
N LEU A 418 -6.70 0.55 4.39
CA LEU A 418 -5.46 1.18 3.95
C LEU A 418 -5.68 2.66 3.60
N ALA A 419 -6.80 3.01 2.99
CA ALA A 419 -7.11 4.39 2.64
C ALA A 419 -7.23 5.29 3.89
N VAL A 420 -7.82 4.78 4.99
CA VAL A 420 -7.87 5.52 6.27
C VAL A 420 -6.48 5.76 6.83
N ILE A 421 -5.53 4.86 6.63
CA ILE A 421 -4.18 5.04 7.15
C ILE A 421 -3.37 5.98 6.25
N LEU A 422 -3.40 5.77 4.94
CA LEU A 422 -2.67 6.60 3.97
C LEU A 422 -3.17 8.05 3.93
N TYR A 423 -4.45 8.24 4.25
CA TYR A 423 -5.11 9.53 4.15
C TYR A 423 -5.82 9.89 5.45
N GLY A 424 -5.25 9.58 6.62
CA GLY A 424 -5.91 9.68 7.95
C GLY A 424 -6.65 10.98 8.28
N GLU A 425 -6.33 12.08 7.62
CA GLU A 425 -7.03 13.35 7.73
C GLU A 425 -8.35 13.42 6.93
N LEU A 426 -8.58 12.49 5.99
CA LEU A 426 -9.71 12.49 5.05
C LEU A 426 -10.84 11.57 5.51
N ASP A 427 -12.06 12.06 5.43
CA ASP A 427 -13.26 11.21 5.41
C ASP A 427 -13.31 10.36 4.15
N ILE A 428 -13.70 9.10 4.25
CA ILE A 428 -13.67 8.17 3.12
C ILE A 428 -15.07 7.75 2.70
N SER A 429 -15.43 8.13 1.49
CA SER A 429 -16.63 7.67 0.80
C SER A 429 -16.27 6.64 -0.26
N VAL A 430 -17.06 5.58 -0.34
CA VAL A 430 -16.87 4.49 -1.31
C VAL A 430 -18.09 4.37 -2.20
N ILE A 431 -17.91 4.54 -3.51
CA ILE A 431 -18.89 4.19 -4.54
C ILE A 431 -18.63 2.74 -4.96
N ASP A 432 -19.39 1.82 -4.38
CA ASP A 432 -19.33 0.36 -4.54
C ASP A 432 -20.28 -0.17 -5.64
N THR A 433 -21.02 0.72 -6.31
CA THR A 433 -21.99 0.36 -7.34
C THR A 433 -21.64 0.95 -8.70
N MET A 434 -21.88 0.17 -9.76
CA MET A 434 -21.67 0.59 -11.14
C MET A 434 -22.99 1.05 -11.79
N PRO A 435 -22.96 2.05 -12.71
CA PRO A 435 -24.15 2.45 -13.46
C PRO A 435 -24.78 1.30 -14.25
N ALA A 436 -26.11 1.32 -14.39
CA ALA A 436 -26.85 0.32 -15.15
C ALA A 436 -26.52 0.39 -16.66
N GLY A 437 -26.49 -0.76 -17.34
CA GLY A 437 -26.23 -0.86 -18.78
C GLY A 437 -24.78 -1.15 -19.17
N ARG A 438 -23.83 -1.10 -18.22
CA ARG A 438 -22.43 -1.44 -18.48
C ARG A 438 -22.22 -2.95 -18.49
N ARG A 439 -21.71 -3.48 -19.61
CA ARG A 439 -21.31 -4.89 -19.72
C ARG A 439 -19.92 -5.10 -19.12
N PRO A 440 -19.69 -6.15 -18.31
CA PRO A 440 -18.37 -6.44 -17.78
C PRO A 440 -17.40 -6.78 -18.91
N VAL A 441 -16.17 -6.27 -18.81
CA VAL A 441 -15.11 -6.56 -19.78
C VAL A 441 -14.71 -8.03 -19.66
N ARG A 442 -14.83 -8.79 -20.75
CA ARG A 442 -14.40 -10.19 -20.76
C ARG A 442 -12.89 -10.26 -20.81
N THR A 443 -12.29 -10.70 -19.69
CA THR A 443 -10.84 -10.74 -19.52
C THR A 443 -10.33 -12.16 -19.76
N VAL A 444 -9.40 -12.35 -20.69
CA VAL A 444 -8.86 -13.66 -21.08
C VAL A 444 -7.34 -13.61 -21.07
N SER A 445 -6.70 -14.54 -20.37
CA SER A 445 -5.25 -14.73 -20.42
C SER A 445 -4.87 -15.78 -21.46
N VAL A 446 -3.79 -15.53 -22.21
CA VAL A 446 -3.20 -16.48 -23.15
C VAL A 446 -1.69 -16.52 -22.99
N ASP A 447 -1.08 -17.65 -23.36
CA ASP A 447 0.37 -17.78 -23.48
C ASP A 447 0.88 -17.21 -24.82
N GLY A 448 2.20 -17.22 -25.01
CA GLY A 448 2.82 -16.79 -26.25
C GLY A 448 2.34 -17.55 -27.50
N ALA A 449 1.90 -18.81 -27.36
CA ALA A 449 1.32 -19.57 -28.47
C ALA A 449 -0.06 -19.03 -28.89
N GLY A 450 -0.87 -18.60 -27.92
CA GLY A 450 -2.19 -18.00 -28.14
C GLY A 450 -2.17 -16.56 -28.69
N ARG A 451 -1.02 -15.86 -28.63
CA ARG A 451 -0.84 -14.47 -29.11
C ARG A 451 -1.39 -14.22 -30.52
N SER A 452 -1.11 -15.12 -31.46
CA SER A 452 -1.59 -14.99 -32.84
C SER A 452 -3.12 -15.02 -32.97
N GLY A 453 -3.79 -15.76 -32.09
CA GLY A 453 -5.25 -15.85 -31.99
C GLY A 453 -5.88 -14.56 -31.47
N VAL A 454 -5.25 -13.90 -30.50
CA VAL A 454 -5.70 -12.61 -29.96
C VAL A 454 -5.73 -11.54 -31.05
N TYR A 455 -4.64 -11.37 -31.79
CA TYR A 455 -4.58 -10.38 -32.85
C TYR A 455 -5.54 -10.65 -34.04
N ARG A 456 -5.92 -11.91 -34.28
CA ARG A 456 -7.00 -12.22 -35.23
C ARG A 456 -8.37 -11.79 -34.71
N ARG A 457 -8.59 -11.77 -33.40
CA ARG A 457 -9.83 -11.25 -32.81
C ARG A 457 -9.87 -9.73 -32.83
N VAL A 458 -8.74 -9.06 -32.55
CA VAL A 458 -8.61 -7.60 -32.72
C VAL A 458 -9.03 -7.19 -34.13
N GLU A 459 -8.55 -7.89 -35.16
CA GLU A 459 -8.90 -7.59 -36.56
C GLU A 459 -10.41 -7.68 -36.85
N LYS A 460 -11.13 -8.58 -36.18
CA LYS A 460 -12.59 -8.69 -36.32
C LYS A 460 -13.31 -7.48 -35.73
N GLU A 461 -12.89 -7.03 -34.56
CA GLU A 461 -13.45 -5.85 -33.89
C GLU A 461 -13.16 -4.58 -34.70
N LEU A 462 -11.96 -4.45 -35.26
CA LEU A 462 -11.62 -3.36 -36.17
C LEU A 462 -12.50 -3.38 -37.45
N ALA A 463 -12.81 -4.57 -37.97
CA ALA A 463 -13.69 -4.71 -39.14
C ALA A 463 -15.15 -4.30 -38.85
N GLU A 464 -15.56 -4.35 -37.59
CA GLU A 464 -16.86 -3.85 -37.11
C GLU A 464 -16.85 -2.32 -36.85
N GLY A 465 -15.70 -1.65 -37.04
CA GLY A 465 -15.55 -0.20 -36.89
C GLY A 465 -15.10 0.24 -35.49
N HIS A 466 -14.73 -0.70 -34.63
CA HIS A 466 -14.24 -0.42 -33.28
C HIS A 466 -12.74 -0.09 -33.27
N GLN A 467 -12.25 0.40 -32.14
CA GLN A 467 -10.85 0.74 -31.90
C GLN A 467 -10.20 -0.18 -30.87
N ALA A 468 -8.87 -0.32 -30.92
CA ALA A 468 -8.12 -1.19 -30.03
C ALA A 468 -6.90 -0.51 -29.39
N TYR A 469 -6.68 -0.81 -28.11
CA TYR A 469 -5.45 -0.50 -27.39
C TYR A 469 -4.53 -1.71 -27.36
N VAL A 470 -3.23 -1.49 -27.58
CA VAL A 470 -2.17 -2.50 -27.41
C VAL A 470 -1.08 -1.94 -26.51
N VAL A 471 -0.96 -2.49 -25.31
CA VAL A 471 -0.05 -1.98 -24.27
C VAL A 471 1.13 -2.92 -24.09
N THR A 472 2.34 -2.37 -24.06
CA THR A 472 3.57 -3.11 -23.84
C THR A 472 4.27 -2.66 -22.54
N PRO A 473 4.85 -3.58 -21.76
CA PRO A 473 5.50 -3.26 -20.50
C PRO A 473 6.89 -2.69 -20.70
N LEU A 474 7.34 -2.04 -19.64
CA LEU A 474 8.70 -1.55 -19.47
C LEU A 474 9.68 -2.75 -19.48
N ILE A 475 10.77 -2.58 -20.22
CA ILE A 475 11.91 -3.49 -20.17
C ILE A 475 13.05 -2.69 -19.54
N GLU A 476 13.15 -2.76 -18.21
CA GLU A 476 14.21 -2.16 -17.35
C GLU A 476 14.18 -0.62 -17.19
N ASP A 477 14.86 -0.12 -16.14
CA ASP A 477 14.84 1.28 -15.61
C ASP A 477 15.43 2.35 -16.54
N SER A 478 15.50 2.10 -17.85
CA SER A 478 16.03 3.07 -18.82
C SER A 478 14.98 3.36 -19.90
N GLU A 479 14.57 4.63 -20.00
CA GLU A 479 13.55 5.13 -20.93
C GLU A 479 13.83 4.73 -22.40
N LYS A 480 15.11 4.58 -22.78
CA LYS A 480 15.53 4.20 -24.14
C LYS A 480 15.16 2.77 -24.55
N ILE A 481 15.04 1.85 -23.59
CA ILE A 481 14.67 0.45 -23.88
C ILE A 481 13.14 0.31 -23.99
N GLU A 482 12.37 1.23 -23.40
CA GLU A 482 10.90 1.29 -23.47
C GLU A 482 10.41 1.51 -24.90
N ALA A 483 10.98 2.52 -25.58
CA ALA A 483 10.63 2.87 -26.96
C ALA A 483 10.83 1.65 -27.89
N HIS A 484 11.95 0.93 -27.75
CA HIS A 484 12.27 -0.22 -28.60
C HIS A 484 11.33 -1.43 -28.45
N SER A 485 10.66 -1.59 -27.31
CA SER A 485 9.66 -2.65 -27.12
C SER A 485 8.35 -2.32 -27.84
N ALA A 486 7.84 -1.10 -27.60
CA ALA A 486 6.61 -0.62 -28.20
C ALA A 486 6.74 -0.38 -29.72
N GLU A 487 7.89 0.11 -30.19
CA GLU A 487 8.21 0.28 -31.61
C GLU A 487 8.19 -1.04 -32.38
N ARG A 488 8.72 -2.13 -31.80
CA ARG A 488 8.70 -3.45 -32.43
C ARG A 488 7.28 -3.96 -32.64
N VAL A 489 6.45 -3.87 -31.60
CA VAL A 489 5.03 -4.24 -31.68
C VAL A 489 4.31 -3.32 -32.68
N TYR A 490 4.59 -2.02 -32.66
CA TYR A 490 4.03 -1.07 -33.62
C TYR A 490 4.35 -1.43 -35.07
N GLN A 491 5.62 -1.73 -35.38
CA GLN A 491 6.03 -2.15 -36.72
C GLN A 491 5.36 -3.45 -37.15
N GLU A 492 5.25 -4.44 -36.25
CA GLU A 492 4.55 -5.70 -36.50
C GLU A 492 3.07 -5.45 -36.83
N LEU A 493 2.40 -4.61 -36.04
CA LEU A 493 0.98 -4.31 -36.22
C LEU A 493 0.73 -3.45 -37.46
N CYS A 494 1.61 -2.54 -37.82
CA CYS A 494 1.53 -1.83 -39.10
C CYS A 494 1.60 -2.80 -40.29
N GLN A 495 2.45 -3.82 -40.22
CA GLN A 495 2.56 -4.83 -41.27
C GLN A 495 1.34 -5.74 -41.34
N LYS A 496 0.73 -6.05 -40.19
CA LYS A 496 -0.44 -6.94 -40.07
C LYS A 496 -1.75 -6.23 -40.41
N TYR A 497 -1.93 -5.01 -39.93
CA TYR A 497 -3.15 -4.21 -40.06
C TYR A 497 -3.00 -3.10 -41.11
N ARG A 498 -2.54 -3.47 -42.32
CA ARG A 498 -2.25 -2.49 -43.39
C ARG A 498 -3.45 -1.65 -43.83
N ASN A 499 -4.66 -2.11 -43.57
CA ASN A 499 -5.90 -1.44 -43.91
C ASN A 499 -6.40 -0.51 -42.79
N TYR A 500 -5.70 -0.46 -41.65
CA TYR A 500 -6.09 0.31 -40.48
C TYR A 500 -4.97 1.29 -40.10
N ARG A 501 -5.36 2.37 -39.43
CA ARG A 501 -4.46 3.42 -38.98
C ARG A 501 -3.93 3.04 -37.61
N VAL A 502 -2.68 2.64 -37.56
CA VAL A 502 -1.97 2.29 -36.33
C VAL A 502 -1.11 3.48 -35.91
N ALA A 503 -1.13 3.84 -34.63
CA ALA A 503 -0.24 4.85 -34.07
C ALA A 503 0.52 4.32 -32.84
N LEU A 504 1.62 4.99 -32.50
CA LEU A 504 2.48 4.66 -31.37
C LEU A 504 2.55 5.85 -30.41
N ILE A 505 2.43 5.60 -29.11
CA ILE A 505 2.65 6.57 -28.05
C ILE A 505 3.57 5.99 -26.96
N HIS A 506 4.63 6.71 -26.58
CA HIS A 506 5.55 6.30 -25.51
C HIS A 506 6.08 7.50 -24.72
N GLY A 507 6.79 7.22 -23.62
CA GLY A 507 7.26 8.22 -22.64
C GLY A 507 8.17 9.30 -23.23
N GLU A 508 9.02 8.95 -24.19
CA GLU A 508 9.96 9.91 -24.81
C GLU A 508 9.31 10.90 -25.80
N LEU A 509 8.06 10.67 -26.25
CA LEU A 509 7.42 11.61 -27.17
C LEU A 509 7.15 12.96 -26.49
N PRO A 510 7.36 14.09 -27.19
CA PRO A 510 6.98 15.41 -26.69
C PRO A 510 5.50 15.44 -26.30
N GLN A 511 5.16 16.16 -25.22
CA GLN A 511 3.79 16.21 -24.70
C GLN A 511 2.78 16.67 -25.78
N ALA A 512 3.14 17.67 -26.59
CA ALA A 512 2.28 18.15 -27.68
C ALA A 512 1.96 17.06 -28.72
N GLU A 513 2.89 16.13 -28.96
CA GLU A 513 2.68 15.02 -29.89
C GLU A 513 1.81 13.92 -29.27
N LYS A 514 2.04 13.60 -27.99
CA LYS A 514 1.15 12.72 -27.21
C LYS A 514 -0.29 13.22 -27.24
N ASP A 515 -0.48 14.52 -26.99
CA ASP A 515 -1.81 15.14 -26.96
C ASP A 515 -2.49 15.07 -28.33
N ARG A 516 -1.73 15.29 -29.43
CA ARG A 516 -2.23 15.13 -30.81
C ARG A 516 -2.66 13.69 -31.06
N ILE A 517 -1.80 12.70 -30.82
CA ILE A 517 -2.09 11.28 -31.07
C ILE A 517 -3.31 10.82 -30.27
N MET A 518 -3.42 11.24 -29.01
CA MET A 518 -4.57 10.90 -28.18
C MET A 518 -5.86 11.57 -28.66
N SER A 519 -5.79 12.82 -29.13
CA SER A 519 -6.94 13.50 -29.76
C SER A 519 -7.37 12.79 -31.04
N ASP A 520 -6.42 12.41 -31.88
CA ASP A 520 -6.67 11.70 -33.14
C ASP A 520 -7.33 10.33 -32.87
N PHE A 521 -6.86 9.61 -31.84
CA PHE A 521 -7.47 8.36 -31.41
C PHE A 521 -8.88 8.58 -30.84
N TYR A 522 -9.10 9.61 -30.02
CA TYR A 522 -10.43 9.95 -29.51
C TYR A 522 -11.44 10.27 -30.62
N GLN A 523 -11.00 10.95 -31.69
CA GLN A 523 -11.84 11.30 -32.84
C GLN A 523 -12.10 10.13 -33.80
N GLY A 524 -11.54 8.94 -33.55
CA GLY A 524 -11.66 7.79 -34.45
C GLY A 524 -10.81 7.93 -35.73
N THR A 525 -9.81 8.81 -35.73
CA THR A 525 -8.86 8.91 -36.86
C THR A 525 -7.71 7.92 -36.78
N ILE A 526 -7.51 7.28 -35.63
CA ILE A 526 -6.58 6.16 -35.42
C ILE A 526 -7.39 4.96 -34.95
N ASP A 527 -7.19 3.80 -35.55
CA ASP A 527 -7.95 2.59 -35.26
C ASP A 527 -7.28 1.73 -34.17
N VAL A 528 -5.94 1.70 -34.16
CA VAL A 528 -5.15 0.95 -33.18
C VAL A 528 -4.09 1.85 -32.54
N LEU A 529 -4.09 1.93 -31.22
CA LEU A 529 -3.09 2.68 -30.47
C LEU A 529 -2.16 1.73 -29.70
N VAL A 530 -0.89 1.70 -30.12
CA VAL A 530 0.19 0.98 -29.46
C VAL A 530 0.83 1.90 -28.43
N SER A 531 0.99 1.44 -27.20
CA SER A 531 1.46 2.29 -26.11
C SER A 531 2.29 1.58 -25.06
N THR A 532 3.15 2.33 -24.38
CA THR A 532 3.63 1.95 -23.04
C THR A 532 2.60 2.34 -21.97
N VAL A 533 3.00 2.39 -20.69
CA VAL A 533 2.12 2.76 -19.56
C VAL A 533 1.61 4.21 -19.57
N VAL A 534 1.92 5.00 -20.60
CA VAL A 534 1.45 6.38 -20.77
C VAL A 534 -0.09 6.50 -20.82
N ILE A 535 -0.80 5.45 -21.28
CA ILE A 535 -2.28 5.42 -21.34
C ILE A 535 -2.94 5.21 -19.96
N GLU A 536 -2.16 5.07 -18.89
CA GLU A 536 -2.70 5.04 -17.51
C GLU A 536 -3.53 6.30 -17.17
N ILE A 537 -3.46 7.40 -17.94
CA ILE A 537 -4.14 8.67 -17.61
C ILE A 537 -5.38 8.96 -18.48
N GLY A 538 -6.51 9.16 -17.78
CA GLY A 538 -7.62 10.05 -18.14
C GLY A 538 -8.57 9.70 -19.28
N ILE A 539 -8.10 9.23 -20.44
CA ILE A 539 -8.93 9.35 -21.64
C ILE A 539 -9.98 8.25 -21.75
N ASN A 540 -11.21 8.67 -22.04
CA ASN A 540 -12.38 7.85 -22.28
C ASN A 540 -12.63 7.78 -23.80
N VAL A 541 -12.50 6.62 -24.43
CA VAL A 541 -12.86 6.41 -25.85
C VAL A 541 -13.98 5.37 -25.89
N ALA A 542 -15.23 5.83 -26.12
CA ALA A 542 -16.40 4.96 -26.08
C ALA A 542 -16.36 3.83 -27.13
N ASN A 543 -15.75 4.10 -28.29
CA ASN A 543 -15.62 3.15 -29.41
C ASN A 543 -14.43 2.18 -29.26
N ALA A 544 -13.63 2.29 -28.21
CA ALA A 544 -12.54 1.35 -27.93
C ALA A 544 -13.07 0.12 -27.20
N THR A 545 -13.22 -1.01 -27.92
CA THR A 545 -13.78 -2.25 -27.38
C THR A 545 -12.72 -3.27 -26.97
N VAL A 546 -11.48 -3.13 -27.46
CA VAL A 546 -10.42 -4.13 -27.22
C VAL A 546 -9.20 -3.53 -26.51
N MET A 547 -8.77 -4.20 -25.44
CA MET A 547 -7.51 -3.95 -24.74
C MET A 547 -6.62 -5.19 -24.85
N VAL A 548 -5.42 -5.05 -25.40
CA VAL A 548 -4.39 -6.10 -25.44
C VAL A 548 -3.22 -5.65 -24.59
N ILE A 549 -2.79 -6.50 -23.64
CA ILE A 549 -1.63 -6.24 -22.79
C ILE A 549 -0.60 -7.33 -23.08
N GLU A 550 0.50 -6.95 -23.72
CA GLU A 550 1.64 -7.82 -23.97
C GLU A 550 2.44 -8.05 -22.68
N ASN A 551 3.06 -9.22 -22.53
CA ASN A 551 3.88 -9.59 -21.36
C ASN A 551 3.24 -9.14 -20.02
N ALA A 552 1.96 -9.48 -19.85
CA ALA A 552 1.11 -9.01 -18.76
C ALA A 552 1.68 -9.32 -17.36
N GLU A 553 2.54 -10.33 -17.23
CA GLU A 553 3.23 -10.70 -16.00
C GLU A 553 4.12 -9.60 -15.41
N ARG A 554 4.51 -8.61 -16.22
CA ARG A 554 5.37 -7.50 -15.82
C ARG A 554 4.62 -6.34 -15.16
N PHE A 555 3.29 -6.33 -15.21
CA PHE A 555 2.48 -5.28 -14.61
C PHE A 555 2.00 -5.67 -13.21
N GLY A 556 1.83 -4.66 -12.35
CA GLY A 556 1.10 -4.83 -11.10
C GLY A 556 -0.40 -5.04 -11.34
N LEU A 557 -1.10 -5.68 -10.40
CA LEU A 557 -2.56 -5.92 -10.52
C LEU A 557 -3.35 -4.61 -10.63
N ALA A 558 -3.00 -3.59 -9.85
CA ALA A 558 -3.64 -2.27 -9.93
C ALA A 558 -3.49 -1.63 -11.34
N GLN A 559 -2.31 -1.74 -11.95
CA GLN A 559 -2.06 -1.23 -13.31
C GLN A 559 -2.87 -1.98 -14.35
N LEU A 560 -2.89 -3.32 -14.28
CA LEU A 560 -3.72 -4.15 -15.16
C LEU A 560 -5.20 -3.77 -15.05
N HIS A 561 -5.68 -3.51 -13.84
CA HIS A 561 -7.06 -3.08 -13.59
C HIS A 561 -7.37 -1.70 -14.21
N GLN A 562 -6.48 -0.72 -14.02
CA GLN A 562 -6.62 0.60 -14.65
C GLN A 562 -6.62 0.51 -16.18
N LEU A 563 -5.71 -0.28 -16.76
CA LEU A 563 -5.64 -0.51 -18.20
C LEU A 563 -6.92 -1.19 -18.71
N ARG A 564 -7.41 -2.24 -18.04
CA ARG A 564 -8.70 -2.87 -18.39
C ARG A 564 -9.85 -1.85 -18.35
N GLY A 565 -9.85 -0.94 -17.38
CA GLY A 565 -10.86 0.12 -17.22
C GLY A 565 -10.89 1.16 -18.35
N ARG A 566 -9.91 1.15 -19.27
CA ARG A 566 -9.88 2.03 -20.45
C ARG A 566 -10.86 1.58 -21.55
N VAL A 567 -11.33 0.34 -21.51
CA VAL A 567 -12.37 -0.21 -22.41
C VAL A 567 -13.65 -0.54 -21.65
N GLY A 568 -14.73 -0.92 -22.35
CA GLY A 568 -16.02 -1.25 -21.71
C GLY A 568 -16.81 0.00 -21.31
N ARG A 569 -16.76 1.00 -22.18
CA ARG A 569 -17.12 2.38 -21.92
C ARG A 569 -18.37 2.80 -22.75
N GLY A 570 -18.60 2.12 -23.88
CA GLY A 570 -19.85 2.14 -24.66
C GLY A 570 -20.79 0.96 -24.33
N SER A 571 -21.82 0.77 -25.16
CA SER A 571 -22.82 -0.32 -25.04
C SER A 571 -22.33 -1.69 -25.51
N ASP A 572 -21.28 -1.71 -26.33
CA ASP A 572 -20.77 -2.92 -26.97
C ASP A 572 -19.94 -3.78 -26.00
N GLN A 573 -19.88 -5.09 -26.28
CA GLN A 573 -19.12 -6.01 -25.45
C GLN A 573 -17.62 -5.76 -25.63
N SER A 574 -16.94 -5.35 -24.57
CA SER A 574 -15.49 -5.15 -24.60
C SER A 574 -14.70 -6.36 -24.12
N TYR A 575 -13.46 -6.47 -24.59
CA TYR A 575 -12.54 -7.57 -24.32
C TYR A 575 -11.19 -7.06 -23.83
N CYS A 576 -10.61 -7.77 -22.85
CA CYS A 576 -9.26 -7.53 -22.37
C CYS A 576 -8.45 -8.83 -22.51
N TYR A 577 -7.36 -8.79 -23.28
CA TYR A 577 -6.48 -9.92 -23.52
C TYR A 577 -5.15 -9.72 -22.81
N LEU A 578 -4.77 -10.65 -21.96
CA LEU A 578 -3.52 -10.64 -21.19
C LEU A 578 -2.57 -11.70 -21.78
N ILE A 579 -1.55 -11.27 -22.51
CA ILE A 579 -0.59 -12.17 -23.17
C ILE A 579 0.59 -12.39 -22.21
N GLN A 580 0.92 -13.64 -21.94
CA GLN A 580 1.97 -14.04 -20.98
C GLN A 580 3.25 -14.48 -21.69
N GLY A 581 4.39 -14.01 -21.18
CA GLY A 581 5.73 -14.40 -21.62
C GLY A 581 6.35 -15.50 -20.76
N ASN A 582 6.80 -15.16 -19.55
CA ASN A 582 7.48 -16.09 -18.62
C ASN A 582 6.70 -16.25 -17.30
N GLU A 583 6.61 -17.48 -16.79
CA GLU A 583 5.74 -17.80 -15.66
C GLU A 583 6.50 -17.92 -14.32
N THR A 584 6.25 -16.98 -13.41
CA THR A 584 6.45 -17.20 -11.96
C THR A 584 5.13 -17.56 -11.31
N ASP A 585 5.15 -18.27 -10.17
CA ASP A 585 3.92 -18.63 -9.46
C ASP A 585 3.12 -17.38 -9.03
N VAL A 586 3.81 -16.31 -8.62
CA VAL A 586 3.20 -15.02 -8.25
C VAL A 586 2.54 -14.35 -9.46
N ALA A 587 3.20 -14.34 -10.62
CA ALA A 587 2.63 -13.76 -11.84
C ALA A 587 1.38 -14.52 -12.31
N ARG A 588 1.37 -15.86 -12.24
CA ARG A 588 0.18 -16.66 -12.56
C ARG A 588 -0.98 -16.33 -11.62
N GLN A 589 -0.71 -16.16 -10.33
CA GLN A 589 -1.74 -15.82 -9.35
C GLN A 589 -2.35 -14.45 -9.66
N ARG A 590 -1.53 -13.43 -9.94
CA ARG A 590 -2.00 -12.08 -10.35
C ARG A 590 -2.91 -12.15 -11.57
N ILE A 591 -2.49 -12.82 -12.64
CA ILE A 591 -3.28 -12.85 -13.87
C ILE A 591 -4.59 -13.63 -13.67
N ARG A 592 -4.57 -14.70 -12.87
CA ARG A 592 -5.78 -15.43 -12.50
C ARG A 592 -6.79 -14.52 -11.79
N ILE A 593 -6.36 -13.77 -10.77
CA ILE A 593 -7.23 -12.83 -10.04
C ILE A 593 -7.87 -11.81 -11.01
N MET A 594 -7.07 -11.30 -11.95
CA MET A 594 -7.53 -10.33 -12.96
C MET A 594 -8.58 -10.91 -13.92
N CYS A 595 -8.54 -12.22 -14.20
CA CYS A 595 -9.55 -12.92 -14.99
C CYS A 595 -10.81 -13.28 -14.19
N GLU A 596 -10.67 -13.56 -12.89
CA GLU A 596 -11.77 -14.01 -12.02
C GLU A 596 -12.65 -12.86 -11.50
N SER A 597 -12.06 -11.66 -11.31
CA SER A 597 -12.77 -10.51 -10.74
C SER A 597 -12.78 -9.31 -11.68
N THR A 598 -13.94 -8.67 -11.80
CA THR A 598 -14.06 -7.31 -12.37
C THR A 598 -14.10 -6.22 -11.31
N ASP A 599 -14.26 -6.59 -10.03
CA ASP A 599 -14.32 -5.67 -8.91
C ASP A 599 -12.92 -5.18 -8.55
N GLY A 600 -12.68 -3.89 -8.77
CA GLY A 600 -11.41 -3.25 -8.48
C GLY A 600 -11.03 -3.22 -7.00
N PHE A 601 -11.98 -3.24 -6.05
CA PHE A 601 -11.67 -3.30 -4.62
C PHE A 601 -11.08 -4.66 -4.25
N ARG A 602 -11.70 -5.73 -4.73
CA ARG A 602 -11.18 -7.09 -4.57
C ARG A 602 -9.80 -7.25 -5.21
N ILE A 603 -9.58 -6.67 -6.39
CA ILE A 603 -8.27 -6.71 -7.04
C ILE A 603 -7.21 -5.98 -6.22
N ALA A 604 -7.54 -4.82 -5.65
CA ALA A 604 -6.61 -4.06 -4.83
C ALA A 604 -6.24 -4.77 -3.52
N GLU A 605 -7.20 -5.45 -2.89
CA GLU A 605 -6.96 -6.28 -1.71
C GLU A 605 -6.03 -7.46 -2.01
N GLU A 606 -6.25 -8.16 -3.12
CA GLU A 606 -5.38 -9.26 -3.55
C GLU A 606 -3.98 -8.77 -4.00
N ASP A 607 -3.88 -7.60 -4.64
CA ASP A 607 -2.57 -6.99 -4.99
C ASP A 607 -1.76 -6.70 -3.73
N LEU A 608 -2.43 -6.16 -2.71
CA LEU A 608 -1.83 -5.85 -1.42
C LEU A 608 -1.34 -7.13 -0.71
N HIS A 609 -2.13 -8.21 -0.72
CA HIS A 609 -1.72 -9.51 -0.21
C HIS A 609 -0.51 -10.10 -0.96
N LEU A 610 -0.45 -9.93 -2.28
CA LEU A 610 0.61 -10.51 -3.12
C LEU A 610 1.93 -9.75 -3.07
N ARG A 611 1.91 -8.42 -2.96
CA ARG A 611 3.13 -7.60 -2.82
C ARG A 611 3.72 -7.66 -1.42
N GLY A 612 2.88 -7.85 -0.41
CA GLY A 612 3.26 -7.68 0.98
C GLY A 612 3.44 -6.21 1.35
N PRO A 613 3.53 -5.89 2.66
CA PRO A 613 3.49 -4.52 3.16
C PRO A 613 4.72 -3.66 2.80
N GLY A 614 5.84 -4.25 2.36
CA GLY A 614 7.12 -3.52 2.24
C GLY A 614 7.24 -2.54 1.06
N GLU A 615 6.50 -2.74 -0.04
CA GLU A 615 6.64 -1.91 -1.26
C GLU A 615 5.69 -0.72 -1.33
N ILE A 616 4.48 -0.83 -0.76
CA ILE A 616 3.51 0.29 -0.73
C ILE A 616 3.88 1.29 0.36
N PHE A 617 4.39 0.79 1.47
CA PHE A 617 4.90 1.60 2.57
C PHE A 617 6.37 1.91 2.32
N GLY A 618 6.66 2.70 1.27
CA GLY A 618 7.90 3.45 1.24
C GLY A 618 7.89 4.38 2.44
N THR A 619 8.39 3.91 3.59
CA THR A 619 8.22 4.51 4.94
C THR A 619 8.67 5.96 5.04
N ARG A 620 9.38 6.49 4.03
CA ARG A 620 9.79 7.91 3.96
C ARG A 620 8.87 8.84 3.18
N GLN A 621 7.96 8.33 2.33
CA GLN A 621 7.12 9.19 1.47
C GLN A 621 5.74 9.50 2.05
N HIS A 622 5.24 8.69 2.99
CA HIS A 622 3.85 8.76 3.46
C HIS A 622 3.68 9.29 4.90
N GLY A 623 4.77 9.64 5.60
CA GLY A 623 4.70 10.20 6.96
C GLY A 623 4.13 9.25 8.03
N LEU A 624 3.99 7.96 7.72
CA LEU A 624 3.46 6.98 8.66
C LEU A 624 4.58 6.43 9.57
N PRO A 625 4.31 6.27 10.87
CA PRO A 625 5.24 5.64 11.81
C PRO A 625 5.61 4.21 11.40
N GLU A 626 6.85 3.79 11.68
CA GLU A 626 7.26 2.40 11.45
C GLU A 626 6.58 1.47 12.46
N MET A 627 5.91 0.42 11.96
CA MET A 627 5.25 -0.59 12.79
C MET A 627 6.26 -1.66 13.21
N HIS A 628 6.29 -2.04 14.49
CA HIS A 628 7.24 -2.99 15.06
C HIS A 628 6.73 -4.43 14.99
N ILE A 629 5.42 -4.66 15.15
CA ILE A 629 4.83 -6.00 15.19
C ILE A 629 3.64 -6.18 14.25
N SER A 630 2.89 -5.11 14.04
CA SER A 630 1.70 -5.15 13.20
C SER A 630 2.04 -4.98 11.72
N ASP A 631 1.25 -5.66 10.92
CA ASP A 631 1.20 -5.51 9.47
C ASP A 631 -0.24 -5.07 9.18
N ILE A 632 -0.38 -3.81 8.75
CA ILE A 632 -1.67 -3.16 8.50
C ILE A 632 -2.54 -3.97 7.54
N VAL A 633 -1.90 -4.64 6.57
CA VAL A 633 -2.57 -5.47 5.58
C VAL A 633 -3.07 -6.74 6.24
N ARG A 634 -2.14 -7.51 6.82
CA ARG A 634 -2.45 -8.84 7.37
C ARG A 634 -3.36 -8.77 8.59
N HIS A 635 -3.36 -7.65 9.30
CA HIS A 635 -4.12 -7.45 10.53
C HIS A 635 -5.30 -6.49 10.33
N GLY A 636 -5.86 -6.39 9.12
CA GLY A 636 -7.02 -5.54 8.82
C GLY A 636 -8.19 -5.70 9.80
N ASP A 637 -8.56 -6.94 10.13
CA ASP A 637 -9.62 -7.23 11.12
C ASP A 637 -9.31 -6.67 12.52
N VAL A 638 -8.03 -6.63 12.90
CA VAL A 638 -7.59 -6.09 14.21
C VAL A 638 -7.58 -4.57 14.16
N LEU A 639 -7.17 -3.99 13.04
CA LEU A 639 -7.21 -2.55 12.79
C LEU A 639 -8.65 -2.02 12.89
N GLU A 640 -9.63 -2.70 12.32
CA GLU A 640 -11.04 -2.27 12.41
C GLU A 640 -11.53 -2.22 13.86
N LYS A 641 -11.19 -3.24 14.67
CA LYS A 641 -11.49 -3.29 16.11
C LYS A 641 -10.79 -2.19 16.88
N ALA A 642 -9.49 -2.02 16.64
CA ALA A 642 -8.68 -0.99 17.26
C ALA A 642 -9.20 0.42 16.93
N ARG A 643 -9.66 0.64 15.70
CA ARG A 643 -10.27 1.91 15.28
C ARG A 643 -11.61 2.16 15.96
N LYS A 644 -12.45 1.14 16.13
CA LYS A 644 -13.71 1.25 16.88
C LYS A 644 -13.43 1.68 18.32
N ALA A 645 -12.48 1.01 18.98
CA ALA A 645 -12.03 1.38 20.33
C ALA A 645 -11.45 2.81 20.39
N ALA A 646 -10.61 3.20 19.43
CA ALA A 646 -10.05 4.55 19.35
C ALA A 646 -11.15 5.63 19.21
N ALA A 647 -12.17 5.37 18.39
CA ALA A 647 -13.30 6.28 18.23
C ALA A 647 -14.14 6.39 19.52
N GLU A 648 -14.37 5.28 20.22
CA GLU A 648 -15.05 5.27 21.53
C GLU A 648 -14.25 6.09 22.56
N ILE A 649 -12.93 5.88 22.64
CA ILE A 649 -12.02 6.65 23.53
C ILE A 649 -12.10 8.15 23.25
N LEU A 650 -11.99 8.56 21.98
CA LEU A 650 -12.01 9.98 21.61
C LEU A 650 -13.40 10.62 21.72
N GLN A 651 -14.48 9.83 21.71
CA GLN A 651 -15.83 10.32 22.03
C GLN A 651 -15.97 10.62 23.53
N GLU A 652 -15.40 9.78 24.39
CA GLU A 652 -15.40 9.97 25.84
C GLU A 652 -14.46 11.09 26.28
N ASP A 653 -13.24 11.11 25.73
CA ASP A 653 -12.18 12.06 26.06
C ASP A 653 -11.48 12.57 24.79
N PRO A 654 -12.06 13.58 24.12
CA PRO A 654 -11.52 14.10 22.86
C PRO A 654 -10.10 14.67 22.96
N GLY A 655 -9.65 15.05 24.16
CA GLY A 655 -8.31 15.59 24.41
C GLY A 655 -7.31 14.56 24.93
N LEU A 656 -7.74 13.33 25.22
CA LEU A 656 -6.94 12.32 25.95
C LEU A 656 -6.34 12.89 27.26
N MET A 657 -7.11 13.72 27.96
CA MET A 657 -6.65 14.45 29.14
C MET A 657 -6.82 13.68 30.45
N SER A 658 -7.68 12.66 30.45
CA SER A 658 -7.92 11.79 31.58
C SER A 658 -6.68 10.95 31.93
N ASP A 659 -6.43 10.78 33.23
CA ASP A 659 -5.39 9.88 33.74
C ASP A 659 -5.56 8.43 33.27
N SER A 660 -6.80 8.03 32.93
CA SER A 660 -7.10 6.69 32.41
C SER A 660 -6.50 6.43 31.03
N TYR A 661 -6.19 7.48 30.26
CA TYR A 661 -5.62 7.39 28.92
C TYR A 661 -4.21 7.98 28.83
N ALA A 662 -3.58 8.32 29.96
CA ALA A 662 -2.27 8.97 30.00
C ALA A 662 -1.16 8.18 29.30
N GLU A 663 -1.17 6.85 29.42
CA GLU A 663 -0.20 5.98 28.75
C GLU A 663 -0.47 5.84 27.24
N LEU A 664 -1.75 5.80 26.83
CA LEU A 664 -2.12 5.84 25.41
C LEU A 664 -1.67 7.17 24.78
N ARG A 665 -1.89 8.29 25.48
CA ARG A 665 -1.42 9.62 25.10
C ARG A 665 0.10 9.63 24.86
N ARG A 666 0.89 9.16 25.83
CA ARG A 666 2.35 9.08 25.72
C ARG A 666 2.80 8.21 24.54
N ARG A 667 2.10 7.10 24.27
CA ARG A 667 2.39 6.22 23.12
C ARG A 667 2.10 6.89 21.79
N VAL A 668 1.00 7.62 21.70
CA VAL A 668 0.63 8.42 20.52
C VAL A 668 1.70 9.49 20.26
N GLU A 669 2.10 10.26 21.28
CA GLU A 669 3.17 11.26 21.16
C GLU A 669 4.49 10.62 20.72
N LYS A 670 4.87 9.48 21.30
CA LYS A 670 6.10 8.76 20.91
C LYS A 670 6.05 8.25 19.47
N MET A 671 4.88 7.80 19.02
CA MET A 671 4.69 7.21 17.70
C MET A 671 4.68 8.28 16.58
N PHE A 672 4.03 9.43 16.80
CA PHE A 672 3.91 10.50 15.80
C PHE A 672 4.96 11.62 15.97
N GLY A 673 5.65 11.70 17.11
CA GLY A 673 6.72 12.68 17.33
C GLY A 673 6.24 14.14 17.23
N GLU A 674 6.95 14.95 16.44
CA GLU A 674 6.61 16.36 16.22
C GLU A 674 5.35 16.57 15.37
N ASP A 675 4.86 15.52 14.68
CA ASP A 675 3.69 15.59 13.81
C ASP A 675 2.36 15.62 14.59
N ILE A 676 2.40 15.43 15.91
CA ILE A 676 1.24 15.56 16.80
C ILE A 676 1.52 16.54 17.94
N LYS A 677 0.64 17.52 18.12
CA LYS A 677 0.61 18.38 19.31
C LYS A 677 -0.68 18.11 20.05
N LEU A 678 -0.60 17.29 21.08
CA LEU A 678 -1.72 17.11 21.99
C LEU A 678 -1.81 18.38 22.84
N GLU A 679 -2.91 19.13 22.73
CA GLU A 679 -3.10 20.34 23.52
C GLU A 679 -3.30 19.96 24.99
N LEU A 680 -2.37 20.38 25.85
CA LEU A 680 -2.39 20.20 27.31
C LEU A 680 -3.27 21.25 28.01
#